data_AF-A0A5A9NL03-F1
#
_entry.id   AF-A0A5A9NL03-F1
#
_cell.length_a   1.000
_cell.length_b   1.000
_cell.length_c   1.000
_cell.angle_alpha   90.00
_cell.angle_beta   90.00
_cell.angle_gamma   90.00
#
_symmetry.space_group_name_H-M   'P 1'
#
loop_
_entity.id
_entity.type
_entity.pdbx_description
1 polymer ?
#
loop_
_entity_poly.entity_id
_entity_poly.type
_entity_poly.pdbx_seq_one_letter_code
_entity_poly.pdbx_strand_id
1 'polypeptide(L)'
;MSYNAIAGLLTVSDTTFVGFKNVCSTERDYMFITNPGNEDLQHPISVERITKIDSTEESLAFIHNPDLGKVNPSDCVDMDCDAKKKTMLKDLDGSFLGAVGAVVPYSEYEWNGDPRHGLGDYRIPKVMLTALNGSRIPVNQIAPNKGVIRDSCTYMSTWQSYKCFGLNYKMLVIESLDADTETRRLSPVAILGDTYLDLLNGPQDHGWCAGYTCRRRVSLFHAIVATNKSFDIFFTSTTPQKMRLMTLNAKPTEAVRVAVFYSSPQRLDVYVNNKLVAPTNAQWNAGNTEYTAVEPTYPGQYLPSFNSDHGSNFFDPDYKMLYILLRGSEPVQIRTSPLLVVAFNLPAMTEEQFFGADLIRNLAAFLKVPQNMIRITKIVRAGGGARRRRSTGLTVEIEIKDEQQFLILKNIADDLGRAAVSGNLSQSIGFNVSSLEMIPPPPSSSDPSWSQVATQEVTRADQQMESVKTVSSLLMVVQPVAALYPGPLSVQPSIMALDSEGMCVSVGVTSLTISAVLKDSKGNPVQGLSGSTTILFSGCWANYTDLAVVTSGGNFSLAFTLNEWNAQSRSFTVRAVTTTTERPATTPAERPATTPAERPATTPAERPVTTPAGHPATTPGPAVVPTDDDCSSLFDSSLSISSPSVCVLMLLTALFLLFGET
;
A
#
# COMPACT_ATOMS: atom_id res chain seq x y z
N MET A 1 -5.78 5.48 -21.02
CA MET A 1 -5.70 4.34 -20.08
C MET A 1 -6.97 3.54 -20.25
N SER A 2 -6.85 2.22 -20.41
CA SER A 2 -7.95 1.27 -20.32
C SER A 2 -7.50 0.22 -19.32
N TYR A 3 -8.35 -0.12 -18.35
CA TYR A 3 -8.06 -1.20 -17.41
C TYR A 3 -8.87 -2.43 -17.78
N ASN A 4 -8.40 -3.60 -17.33
CA ASN A 4 -9.09 -4.87 -17.43
C ASN A 4 -10.48 -4.81 -16.77
N ALA A 5 -11.47 -5.43 -17.41
CA ALA A 5 -12.83 -5.50 -16.85
C ALA A 5 -12.81 -6.23 -15.51
N ILE A 6 -13.52 -5.70 -14.50
CA ILE A 6 -13.56 -6.31 -13.16
C ILE A 6 -14.13 -7.72 -13.21
N ALA A 7 -15.27 -7.88 -13.89
CA ALA A 7 -15.96 -9.15 -14.08
C ALA A 7 -15.99 -9.54 -15.56
N GLY A 8 -15.99 -10.84 -15.81
CA GLY A 8 -16.08 -11.44 -17.12
C GLY A 8 -16.51 -12.90 -17.01
N LEU A 9 -17.21 -13.38 -18.03
CA LEU A 9 -17.70 -14.76 -18.12
C LEU A 9 -17.43 -15.25 -19.54
N LEU A 10 -16.63 -16.32 -19.66
CA LEU A 10 -16.45 -17.05 -20.90
C LEU A 10 -16.92 -18.50 -20.69
N THR A 11 -17.89 -18.92 -21.47
CA THR A 11 -18.45 -20.27 -21.48
C THR A 11 -18.29 -20.88 -22.87
N VAL A 12 -17.73 -22.09 -22.94
CA VAL A 12 -17.69 -22.89 -24.17
C VAL A 12 -18.48 -24.16 -23.92
N SER A 13 -19.56 -24.36 -24.67
CA SER A 13 -20.40 -25.56 -24.54
C SER A 13 -20.68 -26.19 -25.90
N ASP A 14 -21.10 -27.46 -25.89
CA ASP A 14 -21.63 -28.16 -27.08
C ASP A 14 -20.66 -28.14 -28.27
N THR A 15 -19.36 -28.12 -27.98
CA THR A 15 -18.27 -27.87 -28.93
C THR A 15 -17.50 -29.16 -29.20
N THR A 16 -17.20 -29.42 -30.48
CA THR A 16 -16.35 -30.55 -30.90
C THR A 16 -15.00 -30.04 -31.37
N PHE A 17 -13.94 -30.38 -30.64
CA PHE A 17 -12.55 -30.14 -31.06
C PHE A 17 -12.05 -31.34 -31.85
N VAL A 18 -11.42 -31.10 -33.00
CA VAL A 18 -10.91 -32.14 -33.91
C VAL A 18 -9.46 -31.85 -34.27
N GLY A 19 -8.59 -32.84 -34.18
CA GLY A 19 -7.21 -32.75 -34.70
C GLY A 19 -6.18 -32.03 -33.81
N PHE A 20 -6.49 -31.75 -32.54
CA PHE A 20 -5.56 -31.03 -31.65
C PHE A 20 -4.46 -31.95 -31.10
N LYS A 21 -3.30 -31.92 -31.75
CA LYS A 21 -2.11 -32.76 -31.47
C LYS A 21 -0.83 -32.06 -31.94
N ASN A 22 0.30 -32.76 -31.91
CA ASN A 22 1.50 -32.30 -32.62
C ASN A 22 1.21 -32.22 -34.12
N VAL A 23 1.56 -31.09 -34.72
CA VAL A 23 1.53 -30.87 -36.18
C VAL A 23 2.91 -31.21 -36.76
N CYS A 24 3.96 -30.70 -36.10
CA CYS A 24 5.37 -30.92 -36.42
C CYS A 24 6.13 -31.45 -35.19
N SER A 25 7.43 -31.74 -35.32
CA SER A 25 8.27 -32.20 -34.19
C SER A 25 8.40 -31.18 -33.06
N THR A 26 8.20 -29.88 -33.36
CA THR A 26 8.29 -28.76 -32.41
C THR A 26 6.99 -27.96 -32.26
N GLU A 27 5.94 -28.28 -33.02
CA GLU A 27 4.71 -27.49 -33.10
C GLU A 27 3.48 -28.31 -32.72
N ARG A 28 2.61 -27.73 -31.91
CA ARG A 28 1.45 -28.38 -31.32
C ARG A 28 0.27 -27.43 -31.28
N ASP A 29 -0.87 -27.89 -31.76
CA ASP A 29 -2.14 -27.20 -31.60
C ASP A 29 -2.72 -27.46 -30.20
N TYR A 30 -3.28 -26.41 -29.60
CA TYR A 30 -3.95 -26.47 -28.29
C TYR A 30 -5.40 -25.99 -28.40
N MET A 31 -6.33 -26.70 -27.75
CA MET A 31 -7.76 -26.33 -27.76
C MET A 31 -8.00 -25.00 -27.04
N PHE A 32 -7.24 -24.73 -25.99
CA PHE A 32 -7.23 -23.46 -25.27
C PHE A 32 -5.79 -22.98 -25.06
N ILE A 33 -5.51 -21.75 -25.46
CA ILE A 33 -4.20 -21.11 -25.29
C ILE A 33 -4.37 -19.68 -24.79
N THR A 34 -3.50 -19.24 -23.89
CA THR A 34 -3.51 -17.83 -23.43
C THR A 34 -2.94 -16.91 -24.50
N ASN A 35 -3.44 -15.67 -24.59
CA ASN A 35 -2.86 -14.68 -25.49
C ASN A 35 -1.46 -14.26 -24.95
N PRO A 36 -0.35 -14.50 -25.67
CA PRO A 36 0.99 -14.18 -25.18
C PRO A 36 1.22 -12.68 -24.96
N GLY A 37 0.45 -11.80 -25.60
CA GLY A 37 0.52 -10.35 -25.43
C GLY A 37 -0.46 -9.74 -24.41
N ASN A 38 -1.22 -10.57 -23.67
CA ASN A 38 -2.10 -10.10 -22.59
C ASN A 38 -1.42 -10.30 -21.23
N GLU A 39 -1.18 -9.19 -20.51
CA GLU A 39 -0.43 -9.18 -19.26
C GLU A 39 -1.29 -8.86 -18.02
N ASP A 40 -2.46 -8.24 -18.16
CA ASP A 40 -3.31 -7.87 -17.02
C ASP A 40 -4.13 -9.04 -16.47
N LEU A 41 -5.05 -9.57 -17.29
CA LEU A 41 -5.99 -10.59 -16.88
C LEU A 41 -6.63 -11.32 -18.07
N GLN A 42 -6.84 -12.62 -17.93
CA GLN A 42 -7.81 -13.39 -18.70
C GLN A 42 -8.82 -13.99 -17.73
N HIS A 43 -10.11 -13.67 -17.89
CA HIS A 43 -11.16 -14.20 -17.00
C HIS A 43 -11.32 -15.72 -17.12
N PRO A 44 -11.86 -16.40 -16.10
CA PRO A 44 -11.96 -17.86 -16.09
C PRO A 44 -12.83 -18.39 -17.23
N ILE A 45 -12.29 -19.38 -17.94
CA ILE A 45 -13.03 -20.14 -18.96
C ILE A 45 -13.81 -21.25 -18.24
N SER A 46 -15.09 -21.41 -18.54
CA SER A 46 -15.89 -22.57 -18.11
C SER A 46 -16.29 -23.41 -19.32
N VAL A 47 -16.12 -24.73 -19.23
CA VAL A 47 -16.41 -25.67 -20.31
C VAL A 47 -17.36 -26.77 -19.85
N GLU A 48 -18.22 -27.23 -20.75
CA GLU A 48 -19.16 -28.34 -20.56
C GLU A 48 -19.57 -28.94 -21.92
N ARG A 49 -20.04 -30.19 -21.96
CA ARG A 49 -20.48 -30.90 -23.19
C ARG A 49 -19.47 -30.81 -24.34
N ILE A 50 -18.19 -30.97 -24.01
CA ILE A 50 -17.09 -30.93 -24.99
C ILE A 50 -16.83 -32.33 -25.58
N THR A 51 -16.84 -32.43 -26.90
CA THR A 51 -16.40 -33.62 -27.63
C THR A 51 -14.98 -33.41 -28.17
N LYS A 52 -14.14 -34.45 -28.10
CA LYS A 52 -12.75 -34.41 -28.61
C LYS A 52 -12.54 -35.58 -29.55
N ILE A 53 -12.12 -35.29 -30.79
CA ILE A 53 -11.88 -36.29 -31.84
C ILE A 53 -10.43 -36.14 -32.32
N ASP A 54 -9.71 -37.25 -32.49
CA ASP A 54 -8.33 -37.28 -33.01
C ASP A 54 -7.41 -36.22 -32.35
N SER A 55 -7.49 -36.12 -31.02
CA SER A 55 -6.83 -35.09 -30.22
C SER A 55 -6.15 -35.70 -29.00
N THR A 56 -5.07 -35.09 -28.53
CA THR A 56 -4.25 -35.61 -27.42
C THR A 56 -4.45 -34.84 -26.12
N GLU A 57 -4.24 -35.50 -24.97
CA GLU A 57 -4.34 -34.85 -23.66
C GLU A 57 -3.34 -33.70 -23.50
N GLU A 58 -2.12 -33.87 -24.01
CA GLU A 58 -1.07 -32.86 -24.03
C GLU A 58 -1.45 -31.59 -24.82
N SER A 59 -2.51 -31.63 -25.63
CA SER A 59 -3.03 -30.51 -26.45
C SER A 59 -4.31 -29.88 -25.90
N LEU A 60 -4.74 -30.18 -24.66
CA LEU A 60 -5.95 -29.58 -24.11
C LEU A 60 -5.79 -28.09 -23.80
N ALA A 61 -4.74 -27.69 -23.08
CA ALA A 61 -4.53 -26.31 -22.65
C ALA A 61 -3.06 -25.91 -22.68
N PHE A 62 -2.78 -24.63 -22.90
CA PHE A 62 -1.45 -24.03 -22.74
C PHE A 62 -1.53 -22.66 -22.09
N ILE A 63 -0.79 -22.47 -20.98
CA ILE A 63 -0.69 -21.19 -20.28
C ILE A 63 0.76 -20.71 -20.37
N HIS A 64 1.02 -19.72 -21.23
CA HIS A 64 2.34 -19.09 -21.35
C HIS A 64 2.90 -18.65 -20.00
N ASN A 65 4.20 -18.89 -19.76
CA ASN A 65 4.93 -18.24 -18.66
C ASN A 65 4.93 -16.69 -18.80
N PRO A 66 4.98 -15.93 -17.68
CA PRO A 66 5.11 -14.48 -17.67
C PRO A 66 6.26 -13.94 -18.55
N ASP A 67 6.04 -12.81 -19.23
CA ASP A 67 7.09 -12.15 -19.99
C ASP A 67 7.99 -11.31 -19.08
N LEU A 68 9.25 -11.71 -18.94
CA LEU A 68 10.24 -10.97 -18.16
C LEU A 68 10.50 -9.56 -18.72
N GLY A 69 10.29 -9.34 -20.03
CA GLY A 69 10.37 -8.01 -20.65
C GLY A 69 9.39 -6.99 -20.04
N LYS A 70 8.31 -7.47 -19.43
CA LYS A 70 7.28 -6.67 -18.75
C LYS A 70 7.59 -6.35 -17.29
N VAL A 71 8.65 -6.92 -16.73
CA VAL A 71 9.12 -6.57 -15.38
C VAL A 71 9.99 -5.30 -15.44
N ASN A 72 9.34 -4.17 -15.68
CA ASN A 72 10.01 -2.87 -15.79
C ASN A 72 9.10 -1.72 -15.29
N PRO A 73 9.64 -0.53 -14.93
CA PRO A 73 8.88 0.60 -14.37
C PRO A 73 7.76 1.20 -15.24
N SER A 74 7.67 0.82 -16.51
CA SER A 74 6.65 1.26 -17.47
C SER A 74 5.50 0.26 -17.66
N ASP A 75 5.66 -0.98 -17.18
CA ASP A 75 4.66 -2.04 -17.26
C ASP A 75 4.34 -2.55 -15.83
N CYS A 76 4.95 -3.65 -15.38
CA CYS A 76 4.64 -4.34 -14.11
C CYS A 76 5.60 -4.03 -12.94
N VAL A 77 6.50 -3.05 -13.15
CA VAL A 77 7.46 -2.48 -12.17
C VAL A 77 8.64 -3.38 -11.83
N ASP A 78 8.50 -4.30 -10.88
CA ASP A 78 9.61 -5.09 -10.30
C ASP A 78 9.18 -6.51 -9.86
N MET A 79 8.07 -6.96 -10.44
CA MET A 79 7.49 -8.30 -10.33
C MET A 79 6.72 -8.61 -11.63
N ASP A 80 6.57 -9.88 -11.97
CA ASP A 80 5.74 -10.36 -13.08
C ASP A 80 4.33 -9.74 -13.13
N CYS A 81 3.77 -9.68 -14.33
CA CYS A 81 2.36 -9.36 -14.54
C CYS A 81 1.45 -10.56 -14.20
N ASP A 82 0.21 -10.27 -13.79
CA ASP A 82 -0.67 -11.29 -13.21
C ASP A 82 -1.40 -12.17 -14.25
N ALA A 83 -1.68 -11.73 -15.49
CA ALA A 83 -2.57 -12.47 -16.42
C ALA A 83 -2.24 -13.97 -16.54
N LYS A 84 -0.99 -14.25 -16.89
CA LYS A 84 -0.44 -15.59 -17.10
C LYS A 84 -0.41 -16.42 -15.81
N LYS A 85 -0.33 -15.75 -14.65
CA LYS A 85 -0.39 -16.37 -13.31
C LYS A 85 -1.80 -16.57 -12.77
N LYS A 86 -2.83 -15.91 -13.32
CA LYS A 86 -4.23 -15.98 -12.85
C LYS A 86 -5.24 -16.48 -13.88
N THR A 87 -4.80 -16.86 -15.09
CA THR A 87 -5.67 -17.50 -16.09
C THR A 87 -6.01 -18.92 -15.67
N MET A 88 -7.30 -19.29 -15.70
CA MET A 88 -7.75 -20.65 -15.38
C MET A 88 -8.86 -21.13 -16.33
N LEU A 89 -8.97 -22.45 -16.49
CA LEU A 89 -10.09 -23.11 -17.16
C LEU A 89 -10.76 -24.08 -16.18
N LYS A 90 -12.09 -24.17 -16.21
CA LYS A 90 -12.89 -25.07 -15.39
C LYS A 90 -13.72 -25.99 -16.26
N ASP A 91 -13.63 -27.29 -16.02
CA ASP A 91 -14.52 -28.30 -16.60
C ASP A 91 -15.67 -28.57 -15.61
N LEU A 92 -16.89 -28.22 -16.02
CA LEU A 92 -18.07 -28.25 -15.16
C LEU A 92 -18.77 -29.62 -15.13
N ASP A 93 -18.56 -30.47 -16.13
CA ASP A 93 -19.22 -31.79 -16.26
C ASP A 93 -18.27 -32.98 -16.47
N GLY A 94 -16.98 -32.72 -16.71
CA GLY A 94 -15.94 -33.73 -16.91
C GLY A 94 -15.69 -34.10 -18.37
N SER A 95 -16.43 -33.52 -19.31
CA SER A 95 -16.30 -33.81 -20.75
C SER A 95 -14.92 -33.42 -21.32
N PHE A 96 -14.26 -32.42 -20.74
CA PHE A 96 -13.00 -31.88 -21.23
C PHE A 96 -11.75 -32.52 -20.56
N LEU A 97 -11.72 -32.66 -19.24
CA LEU A 97 -10.59 -33.19 -18.47
C LEU A 97 -10.72 -34.68 -18.14
N GLY A 98 -11.89 -35.29 -18.37
CA GLY A 98 -12.25 -36.66 -18.01
C GLY A 98 -12.97 -36.79 -16.66
N ALA A 99 -13.00 -35.72 -15.87
CA ALA A 99 -13.78 -35.56 -14.64
C ALA A 99 -13.92 -34.05 -14.32
N VAL A 100 -14.93 -33.67 -13.54
CA VAL A 100 -15.15 -32.28 -13.10
C VAL A 100 -13.88 -31.76 -12.41
N GLY A 101 -13.33 -30.64 -12.88
CA GLY A 101 -11.99 -30.19 -12.48
C GLY A 101 -11.59 -28.85 -13.05
N ALA A 102 -10.30 -28.53 -12.99
CA ALA A 102 -9.75 -27.28 -13.49
C ALA A 102 -8.31 -27.41 -14.01
N VAL A 103 -7.97 -26.52 -14.94
CA VAL A 103 -6.59 -26.18 -15.30
C VAL A 103 -6.21 -24.93 -14.48
N VAL A 104 -5.24 -25.10 -13.58
CA VAL A 104 -4.78 -24.07 -12.63
C VAL A 104 -3.38 -23.59 -13.03
N PRO A 105 -3.11 -22.28 -13.13
CA PRO A 105 -1.86 -21.75 -13.66
C PRO A 105 -0.67 -22.02 -12.73
N TYR A 106 0.55 -22.04 -13.30
CA TYR A 106 1.80 -22.14 -12.56
C TYR A 106 2.21 -20.77 -11.98
N SER A 107 1.41 -20.27 -11.03
CA SER A 107 1.57 -18.93 -10.44
C SER A 107 2.94 -18.73 -9.75
N GLU A 108 3.51 -19.81 -9.21
CA GLU A 108 4.82 -19.81 -8.56
C GLU A 108 6.03 -19.94 -9.52
N TYR A 109 5.82 -19.77 -10.83
CA TYR A 109 6.92 -19.68 -11.80
C TYR A 109 8.01 -18.70 -11.32
N GLU A 110 9.26 -19.19 -11.28
CA GLU A 110 10.46 -18.49 -10.77
C GLU A 110 10.40 -18.04 -9.30
N TRP A 111 9.62 -18.69 -8.43
CA TRP A 111 9.62 -18.40 -6.99
C TRP A 111 10.98 -18.68 -6.35
N ASN A 112 11.65 -17.64 -5.82
CA ASN A 112 13.05 -17.68 -5.36
C ASN A 112 14.04 -18.15 -6.46
N GLY A 113 13.63 -18.16 -7.73
CA GLY A 113 14.45 -18.51 -8.89
C GLY A 113 15.22 -17.28 -9.39
N ASP A 114 15.07 -16.95 -10.66
CA ASP A 114 15.63 -15.74 -11.25
C ASP A 114 15.06 -14.47 -10.56
N PRO A 115 15.88 -13.67 -9.86
CA PRO A 115 15.42 -12.49 -9.14
C PRO A 115 14.75 -11.43 -10.02
N ARG A 116 14.98 -11.46 -11.34
CA ARG A 116 14.38 -10.51 -12.30
C ARG A 116 12.86 -10.66 -12.39
N HIS A 117 12.29 -11.84 -12.11
CA HIS A 117 10.84 -12.06 -12.03
C HIS A 117 10.20 -11.45 -10.77
N GLY A 118 11.02 -11.03 -9.79
CA GLY A 118 10.56 -10.32 -8.60
C GLY A 118 9.73 -11.14 -7.62
N LEU A 119 9.67 -12.47 -7.78
CA LEU A 119 8.88 -13.39 -6.97
C LEU A 119 9.74 -14.14 -5.94
N GLY A 120 9.27 -14.24 -4.69
CA GLY A 120 9.94 -15.05 -3.67
C GLY A 120 9.59 -14.69 -2.24
N ASP A 121 10.20 -15.41 -1.30
CA ASP A 121 9.92 -15.29 0.15
C ASP A 121 10.31 -13.91 0.71
N TYR A 122 11.22 -13.20 0.05
CA TYR A 122 11.65 -11.85 0.38
C TYR A 122 10.60 -10.76 0.04
N ARG A 123 9.53 -11.12 -0.70
CA ARG A 123 8.40 -10.24 -1.01
C ARG A 123 7.19 -10.43 -0.09
N ILE A 124 7.19 -11.45 0.77
CA ILE A 124 6.05 -11.74 1.66
C ILE A 124 5.87 -10.57 2.65
N PRO A 125 4.66 -10.01 2.79
CA PRO A 125 4.39 -8.93 3.74
C PRO A 125 4.85 -9.28 5.15
N LYS A 126 5.65 -8.40 5.78
CA LYS A 126 6.28 -8.67 7.09
C LYS A 126 5.26 -9.05 8.16
N VAL A 127 4.07 -8.44 8.15
CA VAL A 127 2.96 -8.72 9.08
C VAL A 127 2.43 -10.16 8.98
N MET A 128 2.49 -10.81 7.82
CA MET A 128 2.16 -12.23 7.69
C MET A 128 3.20 -13.10 8.41
N LEU A 129 4.47 -12.69 8.39
CA LEU A 129 5.60 -13.38 9.02
C LEU A 129 5.93 -12.90 10.44
N THR A 130 4.98 -12.26 11.13
CA THR A 130 5.18 -11.74 12.50
C THR A 130 4.15 -12.36 13.45
N ALA A 131 4.61 -12.95 14.55
CA ALA A 131 3.76 -13.48 15.61
C ALA A 131 3.30 -12.36 16.57
N LEU A 132 2.29 -12.64 17.41
CA LEU A 132 1.73 -11.67 18.37
C LEU A 132 2.77 -11.14 19.37
N ASN A 133 3.82 -11.91 19.69
CA ASN A 133 4.94 -11.51 20.54
C ASN A 133 6.03 -10.70 19.78
N GLY A 134 5.80 -10.36 18.51
CA GLY A 134 6.75 -9.66 17.64
C GLY A 134 7.85 -10.54 17.04
N SER A 135 7.91 -11.85 17.32
CA SER A 135 8.93 -12.73 16.72
C SER A 135 8.62 -13.05 15.26
N ARG A 136 9.67 -13.22 14.45
CA ARG A 136 9.52 -13.62 13.05
C ARG A 136 9.14 -15.09 12.95
N ILE A 137 8.08 -15.38 12.20
CA ILE A 137 7.64 -16.73 11.86
C ILE A 137 8.41 -17.23 10.63
N PRO A 138 9.06 -18.41 10.67
CA PRO A 138 9.66 -19.03 9.48
C PRO A 138 8.62 -19.32 8.39
N VAL A 139 8.93 -18.98 7.14
CA VAL A 139 7.99 -19.07 6.01
C VAL A 139 7.44 -20.48 5.83
N ASN A 140 8.28 -21.51 5.99
CA ASN A 140 7.89 -22.91 5.85
C ASN A 140 6.91 -23.42 6.92
N GLN A 141 6.67 -22.68 8.01
CA GLN A 141 5.67 -23.04 9.03
C GLN A 141 4.25 -22.62 8.66
N ILE A 142 4.09 -21.59 7.81
CA ILE A 142 2.77 -21.04 7.41
C ILE A 142 2.49 -21.19 5.91
N ALA A 143 3.54 -21.12 5.09
CA ALA A 143 3.50 -21.14 3.63
C ALA A 143 4.59 -22.07 3.04
N PRO A 144 4.61 -23.37 3.39
CA PRO A 144 5.47 -24.37 2.76
C PRO A 144 5.16 -24.54 1.27
N ASN A 145 3.90 -24.34 0.85
CA ASN A 145 3.48 -24.48 -0.55
C ASN A 145 3.32 -23.10 -1.20
N LYS A 146 3.62 -22.99 -2.50
CA LYS A 146 3.67 -21.72 -3.24
C LYS A 146 2.66 -21.70 -4.39
N GLY A 147 2.22 -20.50 -4.76
CA GLY A 147 1.22 -20.29 -5.79
C GLY A 147 -0.20 -20.57 -5.28
N VAL A 148 -1.10 -20.81 -6.22
CA VAL A 148 -2.53 -21.04 -5.95
C VAL A 148 -2.73 -22.31 -5.11
N ILE A 149 -3.71 -22.29 -4.20
CA ILE A 149 -4.16 -23.45 -3.42
C ILE A 149 -4.43 -24.66 -4.32
N ARG A 150 -3.95 -25.85 -3.95
CA ARG A 150 -4.12 -27.08 -4.77
C ARG A 150 -4.45 -28.30 -3.92
N ASP A 151 -5.38 -29.11 -4.44
CA ASP A 151 -5.70 -30.45 -3.97
C ASP A 151 -5.94 -31.36 -5.19
N SER A 152 -5.39 -32.57 -5.14
CA SER A 152 -5.51 -33.59 -6.18
C SER A 152 -5.15 -33.04 -7.57
N CYS A 153 -3.92 -32.52 -7.66
CA CYS A 153 -3.37 -31.85 -8.83
C CYS A 153 -2.10 -32.53 -9.37
N THR A 154 -1.94 -32.54 -10.68
CA THR A 154 -0.72 -33.00 -11.38
C THR A 154 -0.20 -31.90 -12.29
N TYR A 155 1.10 -31.61 -12.25
CA TYR A 155 1.71 -30.65 -13.17
C TYR A 155 1.85 -31.26 -14.58
N MET A 156 1.29 -30.58 -15.57
CA MET A 156 1.35 -30.97 -16.98
C MET A 156 2.38 -30.07 -17.66
N SER A 157 3.58 -30.59 -17.93
CA SER A 157 4.68 -29.81 -18.52
C SER A 157 4.34 -29.25 -19.90
N THR A 158 3.58 -30.00 -20.69
CA THR A 158 3.03 -29.57 -21.99
C THR A 158 1.98 -28.49 -21.89
N TRP A 159 1.33 -28.30 -20.73
CA TRP A 159 0.33 -27.24 -20.52
C TRP A 159 0.89 -26.03 -19.77
N GLN A 160 2.12 -26.11 -19.23
CA GLN A 160 2.71 -25.17 -18.27
C GLN A 160 1.78 -24.86 -17.07
N SER A 161 0.99 -25.85 -16.64
CA SER A 161 -0.08 -25.66 -15.65
C SER A 161 -0.47 -26.98 -14.96
N TYR A 162 -1.31 -26.88 -13.93
CA TYR A 162 -1.77 -28.03 -13.15
C TYR A 162 -3.15 -28.51 -13.62
N LYS A 163 -3.27 -29.82 -13.85
CA LYS A 163 -4.55 -30.53 -13.97
C LYS A 163 -5.04 -30.87 -12.56
N CYS A 164 -6.17 -30.31 -12.13
CA CYS A 164 -6.66 -30.39 -10.74
C CYS A 164 -8.10 -30.89 -10.64
N PHE A 165 -8.40 -31.67 -9.60
CA PHE A 165 -9.75 -32.24 -9.38
C PHE A 165 -10.33 -32.03 -7.97
N GLY A 166 -9.53 -31.66 -6.96
CA GLY A 166 -9.99 -31.62 -5.56
C GLY A 166 -10.80 -30.38 -5.15
N LEU A 167 -10.67 -29.25 -5.86
CA LEU A 167 -11.24 -27.96 -5.46
C LEU A 167 -12.12 -27.32 -6.54
N ASN A 168 -13.22 -26.69 -6.10
CA ASN A 168 -14.04 -25.81 -6.92
C ASN A 168 -13.49 -24.39 -6.87
N TYR A 169 -12.66 -24.05 -7.86
CA TYR A 169 -12.00 -22.75 -7.96
C TYR A 169 -12.94 -21.60 -8.35
N LYS A 170 -12.64 -20.40 -7.86
CA LYS A 170 -13.26 -19.13 -8.22
C LYS A 170 -12.20 -18.03 -8.30
N MET A 171 -12.55 -16.93 -8.95
CA MET A 171 -11.72 -15.72 -8.97
C MET A 171 -12.26 -14.72 -7.95
N LEU A 172 -11.43 -14.34 -6.99
CA LEU A 172 -11.70 -13.29 -6.01
C LEU A 172 -11.14 -11.96 -6.52
N VAL A 173 -12.01 -10.97 -6.69
CA VAL A 173 -11.62 -9.58 -6.92
C VAL A 173 -11.32 -8.92 -5.58
N ILE A 174 -10.20 -8.21 -5.53
CA ILE A 174 -9.80 -7.31 -4.44
C ILE A 174 -9.54 -5.94 -5.08
N GLU A 175 -10.29 -4.92 -4.69
CA GLU A 175 -10.27 -3.61 -5.35
C GLU A 175 -10.21 -2.46 -4.33
N SER A 176 -9.19 -1.61 -4.44
CA SER A 176 -9.15 -0.35 -3.69
C SER A 176 -10.08 0.68 -4.32
N LEU A 177 -10.98 1.21 -3.50
CA LEU A 177 -11.88 2.33 -3.82
C LEU A 177 -11.39 3.65 -3.18
N ASP A 178 -10.14 3.69 -2.71
CA ASP A 178 -9.48 4.89 -2.23
C ASP A 178 -9.21 5.88 -3.38
N ALA A 179 -9.11 7.17 -3.07
CA ALA A 179 -8.83 8.19 -4.08
C ALA A 179 -7.43 8.07 -4.71
N ASP A 180 -6.52 7.35 -4.05
CA ASP A 180 -5.15 7.06 -4.52
C ASP A 180 -5.01 5.68 -5.20
N THR A 181 -6.12 5.02 -5.56
CA THR A 181 -6.15 3.67 -6.15
C THR A 181 -5.24 3.48 -7.37
N GLU A 182 -5.00 4.53 -8.17
CA GLU A 182 -4.08 4.48 -9.32
C GLU A 182 -2.61 4.77 -8.98
N THR A 183 -2.32 5.47 -7.87
CA THR A 183 -0.99 6.02 -7.58
C THR A 183 -0.28 5.31 -6.42
N ARG A 184 -1.04 4.68 -5.52
CA ARG A 184 -0.51 3.94 -4.39
C ARG A 184 -0.33 2.47 -4.73
N ARG A 185 0.89 1.95 -4.54
CA ARG A 185 1.19 0.54 -4.75
C ARG A 185 0.83 -0.30 -3.51
N LEU A 186 -0.17 -1.15 -3.65
CA LEU A 186 -0.57 -2.15 -2.65
C LEU A 186 0.16 -3.50 -2.78
N SER A 187 0.85 -3.73 -3.91
CA SER A 187 1.46 -5.01 -4.26
C SER A 187 2.92 -5.16 -3.79
N PRO A 188 3.40 -6.41 -3.57
CA PRO A 188 2.67 -7.68 -3.72
C PRO A 188 1.55 -7.91 -2.70
N VAL A 189 0.38 -8.35 -3.17
CA VAL A 189 -0.73 -8.78 -2.31
C VAL A 189 -0.56 -10.28 -2.06
N ALA A 190 -0.44 -10.67 -0.79
CA ALA A 190 -0.29 -12.05 -0.36
C ALA A 190 -1.66 -12.68 -0.05
N ILE A 191 -1.89 -13.86 -0.62
CA ILE A 191 -3.10 -14.67 -0.43
C ILE A 191 -2.67 -16.02 0.14
N LEU A 192 -2.97 -16.27 1.41
CA LEU A 192 -2.64 -17.51 2.11
C LEU A 192 -3.89 -18.37 2.30
N GLY A 193 -3.89 -19.62 1.83
CA GLY A 193 -4.99 -20.57 2.04
C GLY A 193 -4.50 -22.02 2.08
N ASP A 194 -4.93 -22.80 3.07
CA ASP A 194 -4.52 -24.19 3.32
C ASP A 194 -2.99 -24.45 3.13
N THR A 195 -2.16 -23.57 3.70
CA THR A 195 -0.67 -23.60 3.62
C THR A 195 -0.04 -23.23 2.25
N TYR A 196 -0.85 -22.87 1.25
CA TYR A 196 -0.41 -22.29 -0.01
C TYR A 196 -0.36 -20.78 0.08
N LEU A 197 0.71 -20.17 -0.43
CA LEU A 197 0.86 -18.72 -0.56
C LEU A 197 1.03 -18.31 -2.02
N ASP A 198 0.08 -17.51 -2.49
CA ASP A 198 0.14 -16.82 -3.78
C ASP A 198 0.48 -15.34 -3.58
N LEU A 199 1.21 -14.73 -4.53
CA LEU A 199 1.53 -13.31 -4.56
C LEU A 199 0.99 -12.69 -5.85
N LEU A 200 0.37 -11.50 -5.73
CA LEU A 200 -0.24 -10.77 -6.85
C LEU A 200 0.39 -9.39 -7.01
N ASN A 201 0.66 -8.99 -8.25
CA ASN A 201 1.26 -7.70 -8.56
C ASN A 201 0.25 -6.62 -8.97
N GLY A 202 -0.91 -7.01 -9.51
CA GLY A 202 -1.90 -6.14 -10.14
C GLY A 202 -1.61 -5.85 -11.62
N PRO A 203 -2.53 -5.18 -12.34
CA PRO A 203 -2.41 -4.87 -13.78
C PRO A 203 -1.20 -3.98 -14.10
N GLN A 204 -0.75 -3.95 -15.35
CA GLN A 204 0.35 -3.09 -15.81
C GLN A 204 -0.07 -1.60 -15.89
N ASP A 205 0.90 -0.70 -16.03
CA ASP A 205 0.59 0.70 -16.39
C ASP A 205 0.20 0.80 -17.87
N HIS A 206 -0.92 1.47 -18.15
CA HIS A 206 -1.42 1.76 -19.51
C HIS A 206 -1.45 3.27 -19.82
N GLY A 207 -0.76 4.06 -19.00
CA GLY A 207 -0.78 5.51 -19.03
C GLY A 207 0.45 6.13 -19.69
N TRP A 208 0.21 7.05 -20.64
CA TRP A 208 1.24 7.94 -21.16
C TRP A 208 0.94 9.38 -20.72
N CYS A 209 1.81 9.95 -19.89
CA CYS A 209 1.69 11.26 -19.27
C CYS A 209 2.88 12.13 -19.65
N ALA A 210 2.64 13.22 -20.38
CA ALA A 210 3.64 14.26 -20.69
C ALA A 210 4.99 13.74 -21.26
N GLY A 211 4.95 12.66 -22.06
CA GLY A 211 6.14 12.08 -22.70
C GLY A 211 6.77 10.89 -21.95
N TYR A 212 6.22 10.50 -20.80
CA TYR A 212 6.68 9.38 -19.98
C TYR A 212 5.50 8.49 -19.55
N THR A 213 5.77 7.36 -18.91
CA THR A 213 4.71 6.54 -18.31
C THR A 213 4.10 7.21 -17.08
N CYS A 214 2.78 7.09 -16.93
CA CYS A 214 2.03 7.76 -15.85
C CYS A 214 2.30 7.18 -14.47
N ARG A 215 2.80 5.93 -14.40
CA ARG A 215 2.84 5.07 -13.21
C ARG A 215 1.46 4.94 -12.55
N ARG A 216 0.40 4.88 -13.37
CA ARG A 216 -0.99 4.80 -12.93
C ARG A 216 -1.52 3.40 -13.12
N ARG A 217 -1.52 2.63 -12.03
CA ARG A 217 -1.94 1.23 -11.99
C ARG A 217 -3.12 1.13 -11.04
N VAL A 218 -4.32 0.87 -11.55
CA VAL A 218 -5.49 0.68 -10.68
C VAL A 218 -5.23 -0.48 -9.71
N SER A 219 -5.48 -0.25 -8.43
CA SER A 219 -5.30 -1.23 -7.37
C SER A 219 -6.43 -2.26 -7.38
N LEU A 220 -6.38 -3.13 -8.39
CA LEU A 220 -7.33 -4.19 -8.70
C LEU A 220 -6.57 -5.51 -8.84
N PHE A 221 -6.95 -6.54 -8.07
CA PHE A 221 -6.27 -7.82 -8.03
C PHE A 221 -7.27 -8.97 -8.18
N HIS A 222 -6.87 -10.02 -8.91
CA HIS A 222 -7.70 -11.18 -9.23
C HIS A 222 -7.04 -12.45 -8.71
N ALA A 223 -7.33 -12.83 -7.47
CA ALA A 223 -6.80 -14.03 -6.83
C ALA A 223 -7.60 -15.28 -7.22
N ILE A 224 -6.92 -16.43 -7.32
CA ILE A 224 -7.60 -17.72 -7.47
C ILE A 224 -7.82 -18.32 -6.07
N VAL A 225 -9.09 -18.51 -5.72
CA VAL A 225 -9.55 -19.04 -4.44
C VAL A 225 -10.39 -20.30 -4.66
N ALA A 226 -10.77 -21.00 -3.60
CA ALA A 226 -11.63 -22.19 -3.66
C ALA A 226 -12.83 -22.04 -2.71
N THR A 227 -13.99 -22.56 -3.12
CA THR A 227 -15.20 -22.53 -2.27
C THR A 227 -15.04 -23.41 -1.04
N ASN A 228 -15.66 -23.02 0.08
CA ASN A 228 -15.57 -23.67 1.40
C ASN A 228 -14.14 -23.69 1.99
N LYS A 229 -13.29 -22.75 1.57
CA LYS A 229 -11.95 -22.50 2.13
C LYS A 229 -11.83 -21.09 2.72
N SER A 230 -10.83 -20.88 3.57
CA SER A 230 -10.49 -19.58 4.15
C SER A 230 -9.20 -19.04 3.52
N PHE A 231 -9.15 -17.73 3.26
CA PHE A 231 -7.97 -17.06 2.71
C PHE A 231 -7.60 -15.81 3.50
N ASP A 232 -6.36 -15.73 3.98
CA ASP A 232 -5.83 -14.53 4.62
C ASP A 232 -5.16 -13.63 3.58
N ILE A 233 -5.42 -12.33 3.66
CA ILE A 233 -5.05 -11.30 2.68
C ILE A 233 -4.19 -10.25 3.36
N PHE A 234 -2.96 -10.08 2.87
CA PHE A 234 -2.01 -9.09 3.37
C PHE A 234 -1.47 -8.21 2.24
N PHE A 235 -1.35 -6.91 2.50
CA PHE A 235 -0.77 -5.91 1.60
C PHE A 235 0.64 -5.53 2.06
N THR A 236 1.49 -5.03 1.15
CA THR A 236 2.80 -4.46 1.51
C THR A 236 2.75 -2.98 1.94
N SER A 237 1.68 -2.27 1.57
CA SER A 237 1.35 -0.90 2.00
C SER A 237 0.10 -0.93 2.90
N THR A 238 -0.17 0.18 3.60
CA THR A 238 -1.34 0.37 4.46
C THR A 238 -2.64 -0.08 3.77
N THR A 239 -3.44 -0.93 4.40
CA THR A 239 -4.68 -1.48 3.83
C THR A 239 -5.65 -0.35 3.42
N PRO A 240 -6.38 -0.46 2.28
CA PRO A 240 -7.27 0.60 1.82
C PRO A 240 -8.33 1.02 2.84
N GLN A 241 -8.62 2.32 2.90
CA GLN A 241 -9.71 2.84 3.74
C GLN A 241 -11.08 2.44 3.18
N LYS A 242 -11.18 2.32 1.85
CA LYS A 242 -12.36 1.80 1.17
C LYS A 242 -11.95 0.67 0.22
N MET A 243 -12.48 -0.53 0.45
CA MET A 243 -12.16 -1.70 -0.38
C MET A 243 -13.44 -2.41 -0.83
N ARG A 244 -13.41 -3.02 -2.01
CA ARG A 244 -14.46 -3.93 -2.51
C ARG A 244 -13.89 -5.33 -2.71
N LEU A 245 -14.68 -6.33 -2.31
CA LEU A 245 -14.39 -7.75 -2.44
C LEU A 245 -15.56 -8.44 -3.16
N MET A 246 -15.28 -9.27 -4.16
CA MET A 246 -16.31 -9.94 -4.97
C MET A 246 -15.80 -11.30 -5.47
N THR A 247 -16.59 -12.36 -5.36
CA THR A 247 -16.25 -13.67 -5.94
C THR A 247 -16.93 -13.83 -7.30
N LEU A 248 -16.17 -13.82 -8.39
CA LEU A 248 -16.74 -13.87 -9.74
C LEU A 248 -17.40 -15.22 -10.04
N ASN A 249 -18.54 -15.16 -10.74
CA ASN A 249 -19.25 -16.32 -11.27
C ASN A 249 -19.55 -17.39 -10.21
N ALA A 250 -19.83 -16.94 -8.98
CA ALA A 250 -20.23 -17.77 -7.84
C ALA A 250 -21.75 -17.83 -7.68
N LYS A 251 -22.26 -19.06 -7.52
CA LYS A 251 -23.66 -19.40 -7.21
C LYS A 251 -24.01 -18.92 -5.79
N PRO A 252 -25.28 -18.61 -5.48
CA PRO A 252 -25.69 -18.20 -4.13
C PRO A 252 -25.39 -19.21 -3.01
N THR A 253 -25.14 -20.48 -3.34
CA THR A 253 -24.75 -21.54 -2.40
C THR A 253 -23.23 -21.68 -2.21
N GLU A 254 -22.43 -21.06 -3.07
CA GLU A 254 -20.96 -21.11 -3.01
C GLU A 254 -20.44 -19.99 -2.11
N ALA A 255 -19.65 -20.34 -1.11
CA ALA A 255 -19.09 -19.40 -0.15
C ALA A 255 -17.56 -19.49 -0.07
N VAL A 256 -16.92 -18.37 0.23
CA VAL A 256 -15.48 -18.23 0.51
C VAL A 256 -15.35 -17.34 1.74
N ARG A 257 -14.53 -17.74 2.72
CA ARG A 257 -14.20 -16.85 3.84
C ARG A 257 -12.88 -16.17 3.55
N VAL A 258 -12.82 -14.87 3.76
CA VAL A 258 -11.60 -14.07 3.61
C VAL A 258 -11.28 -13.37 4.91
N ALA A 259 -10.01 -13.15 5.20
CA ALA A 259 -9.54 -12.39 6.34
C ALA A 259 -8.57 -11.32 5.87
N VAL A 260 -8.85 -10.05 6.13
CA VAL A 260 -8.02 -8.93 5.67
C VAL A 260 -7.28 -8.33 6.85
N PHE A 261 -5.95 -8.19 6.75
CA PHE A 261 -5.16 -7.53 7.79
C PHE A 261 -5.37 -6.00 7.77
N TYR A 262 -5.52 -5.38 8.94
CA TYR A 262 -5.59 -3.93 9.13
C TYR A 262 -4.68 -3.49 10.29
N SER A 263 -3.68 -2.64 10.05
CA SER A 263 -2.78 -2.17 11.12
C SER A 263 -3.39 -1.14 12.09
N SER A 264 -4.45 -0.46 11.68
CA SER A 264 -4.98 0.73 12.36
C SER A 264 -6.16 0.38 13.29
N PRO A 265 -6.29 0.98 14.48
CA PRO A 265 -7.35 0.70 15.46
C PRO A 265 -8.71 1.31 15.09
N GLN A 266 -8.95 1.54 13.81
CA GLN A 266 -10.15 2.22 13.30
C GLN A 266 -11.28 1.21 13.09
N ARG A 267 -12.54 1.64 13.22
CA ARG A 267 -13.70 0.78 13.04
C ARG A 267 -13.81 0.38 11.58
N LEU A 268 -13.96 -0.91 11.33
CA LEU A 268 -14.14 -1.47 10.01
C LEU A 268 -15.60 -1.85 9.83
N ASP A 269 -16.31 -1.09 9.00
CA ASP A 269 -17.73 -1.32 8.71
C ASP A 269 -17.91 -2.04 7.38
N VAL A 270 -18.67 -3.13 7.41
CA VAL A 270 -18.91 -4.00 6.26
C VAL A 270 -20.29 -3.71 5.67
N TYR A 271 -20.35 -3.49 4.36
CA TYR A 271 -21.57 -3.12 3.63
C TYR A 271 -21.86 -4.10 2.50
N VAL A 272 -23.12 -4.54 2.42
CA VAL A 272 -23.68 -5.29 1.28
C VAL A 272 -24.82 -4.46 0.72
N ASN A 273 -24.80 -4.17 -0.58
CA ASN A 273 -25.82 -3.34 -1.24
C ASN A 273 -26.11 -2.01 -0.50
N ASN A 274 -25.03 -1.34 -0.06
CA ASN A 274 -25.02 -0.12 0.77
C ASN A 274 -25.71 -0.22 2.14
N LYS A 275 -26.07 -1.42 2.61
CA LYS A 275 -26.57 -1.65 3.98
C LYS A 275 -25.46 -2.20 4.85
N LEU A 276 -25.33 -1.65 6.06
CA LEU A 276 -24.38 -2.12 7.08
C LEU A 276 -24.74 -3.55 7.50
N VAL A 277 -23.75 -4.44 7.48
CA VAL A 277 -23.82 -5.77 8.07
C VAL A 277 -23.00 -5.74 9.35
N ALA A 278 -23.68 -5.68 10.49
CA ALA A 278 -23.02 -5.65 11.80
C ALA A 278 -22.20 -6.94 12.03
N PRO A 279 -21.10 -6.86 12.81
CA PRO A 279 -20.29 -8.02 13.10
C PRO A 279 -21.05 -9.05 13.96
N THR A 280 -20.62 -10.30 13.90
CA THR A 280 -21.22 -11.44 14.62
C THR A 280 -21.16 -11.32 16.15
N ASN A 281 -20.34 -10.43 16.69
CA ASN A 281 -20.26 -10.09 18.11
C ASN A 281 -20.99 -8.78 18.49
N ALA A 282 -21.84 -8.25 17.60
CA ALA A 282 -22.64 -7.05 17.85
C ALA A 282 -23.76 -7.31 18.86
N GLN A 283 -23.69 -6.66 20.01
CA GLN A 283 -24.80 -6.51 20.95
C GLN A 283 -25.51 -5.18 20.68
N TRP A 284 -26.75 -5.24 20.19
CA TRP A 284 -27.53 -4.05 19.85
C TRP A 284 -28.16 -3.37 21.08
N ASN A 285 -28.32 -2.05 21.01
CA ASN A 285 -29.15 -1.29 21.94
C ASN A 285 -30.65 -1.60 21.72
N ALA A 286 -31.50 -1.22 22.68
CA ALA A 286 -32.95 -1.51 22.62
C ALA A 286 -33.68 -0.88 21.43
N GLY A 287 -33.07 0.09 20.73
CA GLY A 287 -33.62 0.73 19.53
C GLY A 287 -33.13 0.14 18.21
N ASN A 288 -32.21 -0.84 18.23
CA ASN A 288 -31.48 -1.33 17.05
C ASN A 288 -30.82 -0.19 16.21
N THR A 289 -30.40 0.90 16.86
CA THR A 289 -29.72 2.03 16.20
C THR A 289 -28.21 1.98 16.33
N GLU A 290 -27.70 1.33 17.39
CA GLU A 290 -26.27 1.21 17.67
C GLU A 290 -25.97 -0.16 18.27
N TYR A 291 -24.75 -0.66 18.05
CA TYR A 291 -24.26 -1.89 18.66
C TYR A 291 -22.91 -1.68 19.36
N THR A 292 -22.62 -2.57 20.31
CA THR A 292 -21.32 -2.71 20.96
C THR A 292 -20.74 -4.07 20.62
N ALA A 293 -19.48 -4.11 20.16
CA ALA A 293 -18.75 -5.36 19.97
C ALA A 293 -18.44 -6.02 21.34
N VAL A 294 -18.78 -7.30 21.49
CA VAL A 294 -18.46 -8.11 22.68
C VAL A 294 -17.11 -8.81 22.47
N GLU A 295 -16.22 -8.75 23.47
CA GLU A 295 -14.90 -9.41 23.41
C GLU A 295 -15.05 -10.95 23.32
N PRO A 296 -14.20 -11.63 22.51
CA PRO A 296 -14.19 -13.09 22.47
C PRO A 296 -13.62 -13.68 23.76
N THR A 297 -14.28 -14.73 24.26
CA THR A 297 -13.82 -15.53 25.41
C THR A 297 -12.84 -16.63 25.03
N TYR A 298 -12.79 -17.00 23.74
CA TYR A 298 -11.82 -17.93 23.17
C TYR A 298 -11.57 -17.61 21.69
N PRO A 299 -10.38 -17.95 21.14
CA PRO A 299 -10.04 -17.70 19.74
C PRO A 299 -11.08 -18.27 18.78
N GLY A 300 -11.57 -17.43 17.89
CA GLY A 300 -12.51 -17.83 16.85
C GLY A 300 -13.98 -17.95 17.26
N GLN A 301 -14.37 -17.62 18.50
CA GLN A 301 -15.76 -17.68 18.98
C GLN A 301 -16.79 -17.07 18.01
N TYR A 302 -16.44 -15.94 17.40
CA TYR A 302 -17.31 -15.15 16.55
C TYR A 302 -17.01 -15.28 15.05
N LEU A 303 -16.12 -16.19 14.63
CA LEU A 303 -15.78 -16.34 13.22
C LEU A 303 -17.01 -16.72 12.38
N PRO A 304 -17.30 -16.01 11.26
CA PRO A 304 -18.36 -16.40 10.34
C PRO A 304 -18.19 -17.85 9.86
N SER A 305 -19.27 -18.62 9.92
CA SER A 305 -19.32 -19.97 9.38
C SER A 305 -19.57 -19.93 7.87
N PHE A 306 -19.23 -20.99 7.13
CA PHE A 306 -19.59 -21.07 5.70
C PHE A 306 -21.11 -21.07 5.43
N ASN A 307 -21.91 -21.38 6.46
CA ASN A 307 -23.37 -21.37 6.41
C ASN A 307 -23.99 -19.99 6.73
N SER A 308 -23.23 -19.05 7.30
CA SER A 308 -23.69 -17.71 7.67
C SER A 308 -24.08 -16.85 6.45
N ASP A 309 -24.72 -15.71 6.66
CA ASP A 309 -25.19 -14.85 5.57
C ASP A 309 -24.05 -14.09 4.88
N HIS A 310 -24.29 -13.66 3.64
CA HIS A 310 -23.33 -12.87 2.88
C HIS A 310 -22.97 -11.56 3.60
N GLY A 311 -21.68 -11.27 3.72
CA GLY A 311 -21.18 -10.10 4.47
C GLY A 311 -21.09 -10.30 5.98
N SER A 312 -21.48 -11.47 6.53
CA SER A 312 -21.23 -11.82 7.93
C SER A 312 -19.75 -11.66 8.24
N ASN A 313 -19.42 -10.90 9.28
CA ASN A 313 -18.05 -10.48 9.55
C ASN A 313 -17.70 -10.47 11.04
N PHE A 314 -16.40 -10.50 11.33
CA PHE A 314 -15.83 -10.37 12.67
C PHE A 314 -14.44 -9.74 12.54
N PHE A 315 -14.18 -8.68 13.31
CA PHE A 315 -12.82 -8.17 13.47
C PHE A 315 -12.18 -8.79 14.72
N ASP A 316 -11.08 -9.51 14.51
CA ASP A 316 -10.24 -10.04 15.57
C ASP A 316 -9.18 -8.98 15.93
N PRO A 317 -9.22 -8.37 17.13
CA PRO A 317 -8.30 -7.30 17.50
C PRO A 317 -6.89 -7.80 17.82
N ASP A 318 -6.74 -9.05 18.27
CA ASP A 318 -5.43 -9.63 18.62
C ASP A 318 -4.62 -9.89 17.33
N TYR A 319 -5.25 -10.55 16.35
CA TYR A 319 -4.64 -10.84 15.06
C TYR A 319 -4.77 -9.67 14.07
N LYS A 320 -5.59 -8.66 14.38
CA LYS A 320 -5.90 -7.51 13.52
C LYS A 320 -6.43 -7.92 12.13
N MET A 321 -7.28 -8.93 12.12
CA MET A 321 -7.85 -9.53 10.91
C MET A 321 -9.36 -9.29 10.87
N LEU A 322 -9.85 -8.68 9.79
CA LEU A 322 -11.27 -8.60 9.48
C LEU A 322 -11.69 -9.82 8.67
N TYR A 323 -12.35 -10.77 9.34
CA TYR A 323 -12.94 -11.95 8.73
C TYR A 323 -14.29 -11.60 8.09
N ILE A 324 -14.54 -12.03 6.86
CA ILE A 324 -15.78 -11.78 6.10
C ILE A 324 -16.18 -13.05 5.33
N LEU A 325 -17.47 -13.38 5.32
CA LEU A 325 -18.03 -14.39 4.43
C LEU A 325 -18.52 -13.79 3.11
N LEU A 326 -17.85 -14.15 2.02
CA LEU A 326 -18.32 -13.92 0.65
C LEU A 326 -19.20 -15.12 0.23
N ARG A 327 -20.35 -14.86 -0.39
CA ARG A 327 -21.32 -15.88 -0.82
C ARG A 327 -22.03 -15.39 -2.07
N GLY A 328 -22.05 -16.21 -3.12
CA GLY A 328 -22.48 -15.76 -4.44
C GLY A 328 -21.56 -14.69 -5.02
N SER A 329 -22.07 -14.00 -6.05
CA SER A 329 -21.30 -12.99 -6.82
C SER A 329 -21.52 -11.55 -6.38
N GLU A 330 -22.29 -11.31 -5.32
CA GLU A 330 -22.55 -9.95 -4.83
C GLU A 330 -21.27 -9.33 -4.22
N PRO A 331 -21.03 -8.02 -4.41
CA PRO A 331 -19.86 -7.35 -3.86
C PRO A 331 -20.07 -6.90 -2.40
N VAL A 332 -19.09 -7.19 -1.56
CA VAL A 332 -18.96 -6.61 -0.21
C VAL A 332 -18.06 -5.39 -0.28
N GLN A 333 -18.42 -4.30 0.42
CA GLN A 333 -17.54 -3.17 0.65
C GLN A 333 -17.10 -3.13 2.11
N ILE A 334 -15.81 -2.86 2.35
CA ILE A 334 -15.29 -2.51 3.67
C ILE A 334 -15.03 -1.01 3.66
N ARG A 335 -15.41 -0.33 4.75
CA ARG A 335 -15.17 1.09 4.96
C ARG A 335 -14.52 1.27 6.33
N THR A 336 -13.34 1.86 6.36
CA THR A 336 -12.71 2.35 7.57
C THR A 336 -13.44 3.62 7.99
N SER A 337 -14.24 3.52 9.06
CA SER A 337 -14.90 4.65 9.68
C SER A 337 -13.92 5.33 10.64
N PRO A 338 -13.75 6.66 10.57
CA PRO A 338 -12.77 7.35 11.40
C PRO A 338 -13.21 7.39 12.87
N LEU A 339 -12.28 7.12 13.78
CA LEU A 339 -12.41 7.35 15.22
C LEU A 339 -11.21 8.10 15.75
N LEU A 340 -11.51 9.01 16.67
CA LEU A 340 -10.55 9.55 17.60
C LEU A 340 -10.61 8.69 18.88
N VAL A 341 -9.52 7.97 19.18
CA VAL A 341 -9.37 7.24 20.45
C VAL A 341 -8.66 8.13 21.44
N VAL A 342 -9.19 8.27 22.65
CA VAL A 342 -8.65 9.15 23.69
C VAL A 342 -8.61 8.43 25.02
N ALA A 343 -7.45 8.39 25.68
CA ALA A 343 -7.28 7.92 27.04
C ALA A 343 -6.98 9.09 27.99
N PHE A 344 -7.82 9.28 28.99
CA PHE A 344 -7.60 10.25 30.07
C PHE A 344 -6.91 9.54 31.23
N ASN A 345 -5.72 10.02 31.63
CA ASN A 345 -5.05 9.57 32.84
C ASN A 345 -5.40 10.50 33.99
N LEU A 346 -5.96 9.92 35.05
CA LEU A 346 -6.58 10.63 36.16
C LEU A 346 -5.85 10.28 37.48
N PRO A 347 -5.77 11.24 38.43
CA PRO A 347 -5.31 10.96 39.79
C PRO A 347 -6.27 10.02 40.51
N ALA A 348 -5.88 9.55 41.70
CA ALA A 348 -6.67 8.63 42.51
C ALA A 348 -8.06 9.21 42.84
N MET A 349 -9.10 8.62 42.26
CA MET A 349 -10.50 8.94 42.52
C MET A 349 -11.34 7.66 42.58
N THR A 350 -12.46 7.72 43.29
CA THR A 350 -13.41 6.60 43.42
C THR A 350 -14.24 6.40 42.16
N GLU A 351 -14.89 5.24 42.03
CA GLU A 351 -15.81 4.98 40.92
C GLU A 351 -16.96 5.99 40.94
N GLU A 352 -17.52 6.25 42.12
CA GLU A 352 -18.64 7.14 42.34
C GLU A 352 -18.30 8.62 42.09
N GLN A 353 -17.02 9.01 42.25
CA GLN A 353 -16.53 10.34 41.88
C GLN A 353 -16.30 10.53 40.38
N PHE A 354 -16.23 9.44 39.61
CA PHE A 354 -15.93 9.48 38.17
C PHE A 354 -17.13 9.11 37.29
N PHE A 355 -17.95 8.14 37.71
CA PHE A 355 -19.07 7.56 36.96
C PHE A 355 -20.39 8.35 37.13
N GLY A 356 -20.32 9.67 37.32
CA GLY A 356 -21.49 10.51 37.08
C GLY A 356 -21.85 10.50 35.60
N ALA A 357 -23.14 10.72 35.27
CA ALA A 357 -23.60 11.08 33.90
C ALA A 357 -23.11 12.47 33.46
N ASP A 358 -21.96 12.88 34.00
CA ASP A 358 -21.31 14.16 33.98
C ASP A 358 -20.09 14.09 33.07
N LEU A 359 -19.35 12.98 33.02
CA LEU A 359 -18.18 12.83 32.14
C LEU A 359 -18.56 13.01 30.66
N ILE A 360 -19.43 12.13 30.16
CA ILE A 360 -19.87 12.15 28.75
C ILE A 360 -20.59 13.47 28.45
N ARG A 361 -21.36 14.02 29.41
CA ARG A 361 -22.06 15.30 29.26
C ARG A 361 -21.12 16.50 29.19
N ASN A 362 -20.14 16.59 30.10
CA ASN A 362 -19.18 17.69 30.15
C ASN A 362 -18.23 17.63 28.95
N LEU A 363 -17.79 16.42 28.57
CA LEU A 363 -16.96 16.25 27.38
C LEU A 363 -17.75 16.57 26.09
N ALA A 364 -18.99 16.10 25.96
CA ALA A 364 -19.90 16.49 24.87
C ALA A 364 -20.11 18.01 24.81
N ALA A 365 -20.28 18.68 25.96
CA ALA A 365 -20.43 20.12 26.04
C ALA A 365 -19.16 20.89 25.66
N PHE A 366 -17.99 20.43 26.13
CA PHE A 366 -16.68 21.02 25.80
C PHE A 366 -16.38 20.89 24.30
N LEU A 367 -16.55 19.68 23.76
CA LEU A 367 -16.31 19.35 22.36
C LEU A 367 -17.42 19.81 21.41
N LYS A 368 -18.54 20.29 21.95
CA LYS A 368 -19.75 20.70 21.22
C LYS A 368 -20.32 19.60 20.32
N VAL A 369 -20.22 18.34 20.75
CA VAL A 369 -20.77 17.17 20.05
C VAL A 369 -21.97 16.55 20.80
N PRO A 370 -22.90 15.90 20.09
CA PRO A 370 -23.88 14.99 20.69
C PRO A 370 -23.24 13.90 21.57
N GLN A 371 -23.86 13.58 22.71
CA GLN A 371 -23.34 12.58 23.64
C GLN A 371 -23.20 11.18 23.03
N ASN A 372 -24.03 10.80 22.06
CA ASN A 372 -23.97 9.50 21.38
C ASN A 372 -22.78 9.37 20.40
N MET A 373 -22.02 10.44 20.15
CA MET A 373 -20.73 10.35 19.46
C MET A 373 -19.61 9.85 20.37
N ILE A 374 -19.77 9.95 21.70
CA ILE A 374 -18.75 9.61 22.69
C ILE A 374 -19.12 8.30 23.37
N ARG A 375 -18.21 7.33 23.36
CA ARG A 375 -18.39 6.04 24.04
C ARG A 375 -17.17 5.71 24.89
N ILE A 376 -17.39 5.25 26.12
CA ILE A 376 -16.33 4.68 26.96
C ILE A 376 -16.06 3.25 26.49
N THR A 377 -14.81 2.94 26.16
CA THR A 377 -14.38 1.59 25.75
C THR A 377 -13.81 0.81 26.93
N LYS A 378 -12.95 1.45 27.74
CA LYS A 378 -12.14 0.76 28.74
C LYS A 378 -11.86 1.64 29.95
N ILE A 379 -11.85 1.03 31.13
CA ILE A 379 -11.51 1.70 32.40
C ILE A 379 -10.49 0.82 33.13
N VAL A 380 -9.27 1.33 33.30
CA VAL A 380 -8.14 0.60 33.88
C VAL A 380 -7.70 1.26 35.18
N ARG A 381 -7.71 0.50 36.28
CA ARG A 381 -7.13 0.92 37.56
C ARG A 381 -5.67 0.49 37.66
N ALA A 382 -4.77 1.43 37.96
CA ALA A 382 -3.42 1.10 38.35
C ALA A 382 -3.44 0.38 39.72
N GLY A 383 -3.39 -0.96 39.71
CA GLY A 383 -3.42 -1.73 40.97
C GLY A 383 -3.60 -3.25 40.88
N GLY A 384 -3.96 -3.83 39.73
CA GLY A 384 -4.29 -5.27 39.63
C GLY A 384 -3.12 -6.25 39.89
N GLY A 385 -1.87 -5.80 39.87
CA GLY A 385 -0.68 -6.64 40.06
C GLY A 385 -0.11 -6.58 41.49
N ALA A 386 -0.06 -7.72 42.17
CA ALA A 386 0.25 -7.86 43.61
C ALA A 386 1.66 -7.46 44.09
N ARG A 387 2.45 -6.67 43.33
CA ARG A 387 3.83 -6.27 43.68
C ARG A 387 4.22 -4.80 43.45
N ARG A 388 3.31 -3.88 43.06
CA ARG A 388 3.62 -2.44 42.98
C ARG A 388 2.58 -1.55 43.68
N ARG A 389 2.65 -1.48 45.02
CA ARG A 389 2.03 -0.40 45.82
C ARG A 389 2.79 0.91 45.62
N ARG A 390 2.43 1.74 44.63
CA ARG A 390 2.65 3.21 44.68
C ARG A 390 1.97 4.09 43.61
N SER A 391 1.46 3.55 42.50
CA SER A 391 0.64 4.34 41.55
C SER A 391 -0.83 3.98 41.71
N THR A 392 -1.65 4.97 42.06
CA THR A 392 -3.11 4.84 42.28
C THR A 392 -3.90 5.62 41.24
N GLY A 393 -3.45 5.61 39.98
CA GLY A 393 -4.12 6.29 38.86
C GLY A 393 -5.29 5.48 38.28
N LEU A 394 -6.18 6.19 37.58
CA LEU A 394 -7.27 5.65 36.78
C LEU A 394 -7.05 6.09 35.32
N THR A 395 -7.05 5.16 34.38
CA THR A 395 -6.99 5.45 32.94
C THR A 395 -8.34 5.12 32.31
N VAL A 396 -8.91 6.06 31.58
CA VAL A 396 -10.24 5.92 30.97
C VAL A 396 -10.15 6.21 29.48
N GLU A 397 -10.39 5.16 28.71
CA GLU A 397 -10.34 5.16 27.26
C GLU A 397 -11.75 5.38 26.71
N ILE A 398 -11.84 6.26 25.72
CA ILE A 398 -13.05 6.58 24.98
C ILE A 398 -12.78 6.53 23.48
N GLU A 399 -13.84 6.25 22.74
CA GLU A 399 -13.95 6.41 21.30
C GLU A 399 -14.88 7.59 21.02
N ILE A 400 -14.46 8.47 20.10
CA ILE A 400 -15.33 9.48 19.50
C ILE A 400 -15.52 9.13 18.03
N LYS A 401 -16.76 8.85 17.64
CA LYS A 401 -17.17 8.47 16.28
C LYS A 401 -17.92 9.62 15.59
N ASP A 402 -17.60 9.86 14.33
CA ASP A 402 -18.40 10.66 13.39
C ASP A 402 -18.44 9.94 12.05
N GLU A 403 -19.63 9.52 11.60
CA GLU A 403 -19.78 8.73 10.37
C GLU A 403 -19.69 9.58 9.10
N GLN A 404 -19.58 10.91 9.19
CA GLN A 404 -19.61 11.81 8.03
C GLN A 404 -18.44 12.79 7.93
N GLN A 405 -17.73 13.12 9.02
CA GLN A 405 -16.73 14.21 8.97
C GLN A 405 -15.42 13.91 9.74
N PHE A 406 -14.40 13.45 9.01
CA PHE A 406 -12.99 13.45 9.46
C PHE A 406 -12.55 14.81 10.03
N LEU A 407 -13.03 15.92 9.43
CA LEU A 407 -12.73 17.27 9.89
C LEU A 407 -13.29 17.57 11.30
N ILE A 408 -14.45 17.01 11.68
CA ILE A 408 -14.98 17.17 13.03
C ILE A 408 -14.07 16.47 14.04
N LEU A 409 -13.72 15.20 13.78
CA LEU A 409 -12.83 14.43 14.67
C LEU A 409 -11.42 15.05 14.76
N LYS A 410 -10.91 15.63 13.66
CA LYS A 410 -9.66 16.39 13.65
C LYS A 410 -9.74 17.67 14.49
N ASN A 411 -10.81 18.45 14.35
CA ASN A 411 -11.03 19.66 15.16
C ASN A 411 -11.17 19.32 16.65
N ILE A 412 -11.81 18.19 16.98
CA ILE A 412 -11.92 17.67 18.36
C ILE A 412 -10.55 17.29 18.92
N ALA A 413 -9.71 16.60 18.15
CA ALA A 413 -8.33 16.28 18.55
C ALA A 413 -7.50 17.55 18.76
N ASP A 414 -7.63 18.53 17.86
CA ASP A 414 -7.00 19.85 17.97
C ASP A 414 -7.42 20.59 19.24
N ASP A 415 -8.72 20.69 19.53
CA ASP A 415 -9.26 21.40 20.69
C ASP A 415 -8.84 20.71 22.01
N LEU A 416 -8.91 19.38 22.07
CA LEU A 416 -8.43 18.59 23.21
C LEU A 416 -6.93 18.78 23.46
N GLY A 417 -6.11 18.65 22.41
CA GLY A 417 -4.67 18.77 22.53
C GLY A 417 -4.24 20.21 22.83
N ARG A 418 -4.91 21.23 22.30
CA ARG A 418 -4.67 22.65 22.65
C ARG A 418 -5.00 22.93 24.12
N ALA A 419 -6.11 22.38 24.63
CA ALA A 419 -6.47 22.49 26.03
C ALA A 419 -5.48 21.73 26.94
N ALA A 420 -4.98 20.58 26.49
CA ALA A 420 -3.95 19.81 27.21
C ALA A 420 -2.61 20.56 27.25
N VAL A 421 -2.10 21.01 26.10
CA VAL A 421 -0.84 21.76 25.96
C VAL A 421 -0.81 23.03 26.79
N SER A 422 -1.94 23.75 26.88
CA SER A 422 -2.08 24.97 27.70
C SER A 422 -2.42 24.71 29.18
N GLY A 423 -2.60 23.45 29.61
CA GLY A 423 -2.98 23.10 30.98
C GLY A 423 -4.42 23.46 31.37
N ASN A 424 -5.23 23.97 30.42
CA ASN A 424 -6.62 24.35 30.65
C ASN A 424 -7.60 23.16 30.58
N LEU A 425 -7.17 22.00 30.08
CA LEU A 425 -8.01 20.80 29.90
C LEU A 425 -8.86 20.49 31.14
N SER A 426 -8.23 20.40 32.32
CA SER A 426 -8.92 20.07 33.58
C SER A 426 -10.02 21.07 33.96
N GLN A 427 -9.82 22.35 33.65
CA GLN A 427 -10.83 23.39 33.88
C GLN A 427 -11.99 23.27 32.88
N SER A 428 -11.67 22.97 31.61
CA SER A 428 -12.62 22.93 30.51
C SER A 428 -13.60 21.75 30.57
N ILE A 429 -13.18 20.60 31.10
CA ILE A 429 -14.02 19.38 31.21
C ILE A 429 -14.53 19.12 32.64
N GLY A 430 -14.05 19.89 33.63
CA GLY A 430 -14.55 19.87 35.00
C GLY A 430 -13.99 18.77 35.91
N PHE A 431 -12.88 18.11 35.54
CA PHE A 431 -12.19 17.12 36.37
C PHE A 431 -10.68 17.17 36.17
N ASN A 432 -9.92 16.76 37.18
CA ASN A 432 -8.45 16.85 37.13
C ASN A 432 -7.84 15.76 36.25
N VAL A 433 -7.18 16.14 35.15
CA VAL A 433 -6.45 15.25 34.24
C VAL A 433 -4.94 15.43 34.44
N SER A 434 -4.23 14.32 34.60
CA SER A 434 -2.77 14.28 34.73
C SER A 434 -2.08 14.26 33.36
N SER A 435 -2.62 13.51 32.41
CA SER A 435 -2.21 13.50 31.01
C SER A 435 -3.34 13.01 30.11
N LEU A 436 -3.25 13.40 28.84
CA LEU A 436 -4.11 12.93 27.77
C LEU A 436 -3.27 12.04 26.85
N GLU A 437 -3.83 10.95 26.37
CA GLU A 437 -3.23 10.09 25.35
C GLU A 437 -4.24 9.97 24.20
N MET A 438 -3.80 10.08 22.95
CA MET A 438 -4.75 9.98 21.82
C MET A 438 -4.17 9.30 20.59
N ILE A 439 -5.07 8.74 19.79
CA ILE A 439 -4.80 8.27 18.43
C ILE A 439 -5.75 9.06 17.52
N PRO A 440 -5.26 10.06 16.76
CA PRO A 440 -6.09 10.78 15.82
C PRO A 440 -6.56 9.85 14.69
N PRO A 441 -7.73 10.10 14.09
CA PRO A 441 -8.16 9.36 12.90
C PRO A 441 -7.15 9.59 11.77
N PRO A 442 -6.89 8.59 10.91
CA PRO A 442 -6.07 8.79 9.73
C PRO A 442 -6.76 9.79 8.77
N PRO A 443 -6.00 10.62 8.05
CA PRO A 443 -6.56 11.48 7.01
C PRO A 443 -7.21 10.63 5.91
N SER A 444 -8.29 11.16 5.31
CA SER A 444 -8.96 10.54 4.16
C SER A 444 -7.97 10.24 3.03
N SER A 445 -8.15 9.16 2.29
CA SER A 445 -7.30 8.81 1.15
C SER A 445 -7.26 9.85 0.02
N SER A 446 -8.15 10.84 0.05
CA SER A 446 -8.15 12.03 -0.83
C SER A 446 -7.36 13.23 -0.31
N ASP A 447 -6.91 13.22 0.94
CA ASP A 447 -6.15 14.30 1.57
C ASP A 447 -4.64 14.14 1.28
N PRO A 448 -3.89 15.18 0.88
CA PRO A 448 -2.46 15.08 0.60
C PRO A 448 -1.62 14.47 1.74
N SER A 449 -2.03 14.67 3.00
CA SER A 449 -1.34 14.12 4.17
C SER A 449 -1.46 12.59 4.30
N TRP A 450 -2.44 11.95 3.64
CA TRP A 450 -2.55 10.49 3.59
C TRP A 450 -1.32 9.82 3.00
N SER A 451 -0.61 10.49 2.08
CA SER A 451 0.67 9.99 1.54
C SER A 451 1.70 9.65 2.62
N GLN A 452 1.69 10.34 3.76
CA GLN A 452 2.59 10.09 4.90
C GLN A 452 2.18 8.87 5.72
N VAL A 453 0.93 8.44 5.68
CA VAL A 453 0.40 7.26 6.37
C VAL A 453 0.42 6.03 5.46
N ALA A 454 0.15 6.22 4.17
CA ALA A 454 0.21 5.22 3.11
C ALA A 454 1.61 4.63 2.87
N THR A 455 2.65 5.42 3.14
CA THR A 455 4.07 5.05 2.92
C THR A 455 4.79 4.53 4.18
N GLN A 456 4.14 4.54 5.34
CA GLN A 456 4.70 3.96 6.56
C GLN A 456 4.81 2.43 6.46
N GLU A 457 5.80 1.86 7.14
CA GLU A 457 5.92 0.42 7.25
C GLU A 457 4.76 -0.15 8.06
N VAL A 458 3.99 -1.04 7.45
CA VAL A 458 2.88 -1.74 8.11
C VAL A 458 3.43 -2.74 9.12
N THR A 459 3.01 -2.62 10.39
CA THR A 459 3.42 -3.54 11.47
C THR A 459 2.22 -4.14 12.19
N ARG A 460 2.45 -5.20 12.98
CA ARG A 460 1.45 -5.75 13.92
C ARG A 460 1.38 -5.00 15.25
N ALA A 461 2.37 -4.17 15.58
CA ALA A 461 2.40 -3.45 16.85
C ALA A 461 1.17 -2.57 17.00
N ASP A 462 0.73 -2.35 18.23
CA ASP A 462 -0.31 -1.35 18.51
C ASP A 462 0.22 0.04 18.21
N GLN A 463 -0.63 0.86 17.59
CA GLN A 463 -0.32 2.24 17.31
C GLN A 463 -0.14 2.95 18.65
N GLN A 464 1.06 3.49 18.91
CA GLN A 464 1.36 4.15 20.17
C GLN A 464 0.45 5.36 20.34
N MET A 465 -0.21 5.46 21.50
CA MET A 465 -0.99 6.65 21.84
C MET A 465 -0.04 7.83 22.04
N GLU A 466 -0.31 8.94 21.36
CA GLU A 466 0.49 10.15 21.50
C GLU A 466 0.13 10.85 22.81
N SER A 467 1.12 10.96 23.72
CA SER A 467 0.91 11.55 25.04
C SER A 467 1.00 13.07 24.98
N VAL A 468 -0.10 13.74 25.35
CA VAL A 468 -0.26 15.19 25.43
C VAL A 468 -0.40 15.60 26.89
N LYS A 469 0.41 16.57 27.29
CA LYS A 469 0.42 17.20 28.62
C LYS A 469 0.60 18.71 28.44
N THR A 470 0.53 19.45 29.53
CA THR A 470 0.93 20.86 29.58
C THR A 470 2.39 21.00 29.14
N VAL A 471 2.66 21.89 28.18
CA VAL A 471 4.04 22.25 27.80
C VAL A 471 4.61 23.18 28.87
N SER A 472 5.80 22.86 29.38
CA SER A 472 6.58 23.72 30.27
C SER A 472 7.57 24.59 29.50
N SER A 473 8.16 24.04 28.44
CA SER A 473 9.33 24.60 27.77
C SER A 473 9.54 24.02 26.37
N LEU A 474 10.31 24.76 25.57
CA LEU A 474 10.83 24.32 24.27
C LEU A 474 12.34 24.14 24.37
N LEU A 475 12.83 22.95 24.02
CA LEU A 475 14.26 22.63 23.98
C LEU A 475 14.77 22.65 22.54
N MET A 476 15.79 23.46 22.26
CA MET A 476 16.50 23.39 20.97
C MET A 476 17.54 22.27 21.00
N VAL A 477 17.21 21.14 20.38
CA VAL A 477 18.03 19.93 20.37
C VAL A 477 19.09 20.02 19.27
N VAL A 478 18.71 20.43 18.05
CA VAL A 478 19.64 20.67 16.95
C VAL A 478 19.77 22.17 16.74
N GLN A 479 21.00 22.67 16.88
CA GLN A 479 21.32 24.08 16.66
C GLN A 479 21.47 24.36 15.16
N PRO A 480 20.92 25.48 14.65
CA PRO A 480 21.07 25.86 13.25
C PRO A 480 22.53 26.20 12.95
N VAL A 481 23.02 25.77 11.78
CA VAL A 481 24.35 26.16 11.28
C VAL A 481 24.18 26.92 9.97
N ALA A 482 24.79 28.10 9.89
CA ALA A 482 24.75 28.93 8.69
C ALA A 482 25.43 28.24 7.50
N ALA A 483 24.92 28.51 6.30
CA ALA A 483 25.62 28.28 5.05
C ALA A 483 26.13 29.62 4.47
N LEU A 484 26.61 29.60 3.23
CA LEU A 484 26.84 30.82 2.46
C LEU A 484 25.51 31.42 2.01
N TYR A 485 25.38 32.74 2.09
CA TYR A 485 24.26 33.50 1.56
C TYR A 485 24.38 33.70 0.04
N PRO A 486 23.29 33.55 -0.74
CA PRO A 486 21.96 33.08 -0.34
C PRO A 486 21.85 31.54 -0.32
N GLY A 487 21.18 30.98 0.70
CA GLY A 487 20.93 29.53 0.75
C GLY A 487 20.25 29.05 2.04
N PRO A 488 19.80 27.76 2.06
CA PRO A 488 19.33 27.09 3.27
C PRO A 488 20.45 26.96 4.30
N LEU A 489 20.08 26.86 5.59
CA LEU A 489 21.00 26.50 6.66
C LEU A 489 21.63 25.13 6.37
N SER A 490 22.93 25.00 6.62
CA SER A 490 23.70 23.77 6.39
C SER A 490 23.37 22.67 7.39
N VAL A 491 22.92 23.06 8.59
CA VAL A 491 22.22 22.21 9.54
C VAL A 491 20.91 22.90 9.91
N GLN A 492 19.80 22.20 9.70
CA GLN A 492 18.46 22.68 10.01
C GLN A 492 18.16 22.51 11.51
N PRO A 493 17.41 23.44 12.13
CA PRO A 493 17.09 23.37 13.55
C PRO A 493 15.96 22.38 13.87
N SER A 494 16.09 21.71 15.02
CA SER A 494 15.08 20.83 15.60
C SER A 494 14.76 21.27 17.02
N ILE A 495 13.48 21.47 17.30
CA ILE A 495 12.95 21.89 18.60
C ILE A 495 12.04 20.80 19.15
N MET A 496 12.16 20.51 20.45
CA MET A 496 11.32 19.53 21.15
C MET A 496 10.47 20.23 22.23
N ALA A 497 9.18 19.90 22.29
CA ALA A 497 8.27 20.37 23.33
C ALA A 497 8.33 19.43 24.56
N LEU A 498 8.46 20.01 25.76
CA LEU A 498 8.68 19.28 27.00
C LEU A 498 7.67 19.66 28.09
N ASP A 499 7.31 18.70 28.95
CA ASP A 499 6.52 18.92 30.17
C ASP A 499 7.40 19.40 31.35
N SER A 500 6.83 19.54 32.55
CA SER A 500 7.56 19.97 33.76
C SER A 500 8.60 18.98 34.27
N GLU A 501 8.54 17.72 33.83
CA GLU A 501 9.49 16.65 34.19
C GLU A 501 10.61 16.51 33.15
N GLY A 502 10.55 17.28 32.05
CA GLY A 502 11.49 17.18 30.91
C GLY A 502 11.15 16.06 29.94
N MET A 503 9.91 15.55 29.96
CA MET A 503 9.43 14.49 29.08
C MET A 503 8.78 15.07 27.81
N CYS A 504 8.93 14.35 26.69
CA CYS A 504 8.36 14.65 25.38
C CYS A 504 6.82 14.83 25.43
N VAL A 505 6.32 15.97 24.94
CA VAL A 505 4.88 16.28 24.84
C VAL A 505 4.46 16.29 23.37
N SER A 506 3.52 15.42 22.99
CA SER A 506 3.07 15.29 21.60
C SER A 506 2.16 16.45 21.19
N VAL A 507 2.77 17.57 20.79
CA VAL A 507 2.07 18.74 20.24
C VAL A 507 1.54 18.45 18.83
N GLY A 508 2.15 17.51 18.09
CA GLY A 508 1.84 17.20 16.70
C GLY A 508 0.46 16.58 16.43
N VAL A 509 -0.25 16.11 17.46
CA VAL A 509 -1.68 15.76 17.36
C VAL A 509 -2.58 16.98 17.18
N THR A 510 -2.03 18.19 17.34
CA THR A 510 -2.74 19.46 17.19
C THR A 510 -2.26 20.24 15.97
N SER A 511 -3.14 21.08 15.44
CA SER A 511 -2.81 22.16 14.49
C SER A 511 -2.00 23.32 15.08
N LEU A 512 -1.33 23.15 16.22
CA LEU A 512 -0.39 24.15 16.74
C LEU A 512 0.88 24.16 15.89
N THR A 513 1.23 25.36 15.44
CA THR A 513 2.45 25.62 14.67
C THR A 513 3.50 26.32 15.52
N ILE A 514 4.77 26.06 15.20
CA ILE A 514 5.89 26.86 15.69
C ILE A 514 6.37 27.78 14.57
N SER A 515 6.64 29.04 14.90
CA SER A 515 7.15 30.05 13.96
C SER A 515 8.58 30.46 14.30
N ALA A 516 9.43 30.54 13.28
CA ALA A 516 10.81 30.99 13.36
C ALA A 516 10.95 32.46 12.93
N VAL A 517 11.73 33.23 13.68
CA VAL A 517 12.03 34.64 13.42
C VAL A 517 13.53 34.87 13.55
N LEU A 518 14.13 35.52 12.55
CA LEU A 518 15.52 35.94 12.58
C LEU A 518 15.68 37.19 13.46
N LYS A 519 16.66 37.18 14.35
CA LYS A 519 17.00 38.30 15.25
C LYS A 519 18.43 38.78 15.04
N ASP A 520 18.63 40.10 15.12
CA ASP A 520 19.95 40.74 15.12
C ASP A 520 20.73 40.51 16.43
N SER A 521 21.95 41.07 16.49
CA SER A 521 22.82 41.02 17.66
C SER A 521 22.30 41.79 18.89
N LYS A 522 21.23 42.58 18.74
CA LYS A 522 20.52 43.30 19.80
C LYS A 522 19.21 42.58 20.20
N GLY A 523 18.87 41.46 19.55
CA GLY A 523 17.65 40.70 19.78
C GLY A 523 16.41 41.20 19.04
N ASN A 524 16.54 42.19 18.16
CA ASN A 524 15.42 42.73 17.38
C ASN A 524 15.08 41.81 16.20
N PRO A 525 13.81 41.56 15.88
CA PRO A 525 13.40 40.89 14.65
C PRO A 525 13.93 41.61 13.40
N VAL A 526 14.50 40.86 12.47
CA VAL A 526 14.99 41.36 11.18
C VAL A 526 14.43 40.54 10.02
N GLN A 527 14.23 41.21 8.89
CA GLN A 527 13.85 40.55 7.64
C GLN A 527 15.04 39.77 7.06
N GLY A 528 14.74 38.75 6.26
CA GLY A 528 15.75 37.90 5.62
C GLY A 528 15.71 36.42 6.00
N LEU A 529 14.59 35.92 6.52
CA LEU A 529 14.32 34.48 6.64
C LEU A 529 13.40 34.03 5.51
N SER A 530 13.66 32.86 4.93
CA SER A 530 12.86 32.24 3.87
C SER A 530 12.84 30.70 4.02
N GLY A 531 12.12 30.02 3.12
CA GLY A 531 11.69 28.63 3.34
C GLY A 531 10.44 28.57 4.22
N SER A 532 10.18 27.41 4.80
CA SER A 532 9.01 27.15 5.65
C SER A 532 9.25 27.71 7.06
N THR A 533 9.03 29.01 7.24
CA THR A 533 9.28 29.70 8.52
C THR A 533 8.27 29.34 9.62
N THR A 534 7.15 28.71 9.27
CA THR A 534 6.16 28.20 10.22
C THR A 534 5.82 26.75 9.85
N ILE A 535 5.93 25.83 10.82
CA ILE A 535 5.72 24.40 10.62
C ILE A 535 4.84 23.80 11.72
N LEU A 536 4.19 22.68 11.43
CA LEU A 536 3.52 21.84 12.41
C LEU A 536 4.52 20.99 13.19
N PHE A 537 4.13 20.55 14.39
CA PHE A 537 4.83 19.50 15.12
C PHE A 537 4.51 18.11 14.55
N SER A 538 5.42 17.15 14.77
CA SER A 538 5.25 15.72 14.55
C SER A 538 5.66 15.02 15.85
N GLY A 539 4.70 14.43 16.56
CA GLY A 539 4.87 14.09 17.97
C GLY A 539 5.30 15.32 18.78
N CYS A 540 6.38 15.21 19.57
CA CYS A 540 6.94 16.35 20.30
C CYS A 540 7.98 17.18 19.53
N TRP A 541 8.23 16.88 18.24
CA TRP A 541 9.30 17.50 17.46
C TRP A 541 8.78 18.48 16.41
N ALA A 542 9.43 19.64 16.33
CA ALA A 542 9.34 20.53 15.17
C ALA A 542 10.70 20.55 14.48
N ASN A 543 10.75 19.90 13.31
CA ASN A 543 11.96 19.74 12.50
C ASN A 543 11.82 20.58 11.23
N TYR A 544 12.62 21.64 11.12
CA TYR A 544 12.71 22.40 9.88
C TYR A 544 13.56 21.64 8.86
N THR A 545 13.29 21.84 7.58
CA THR A 545 14.00 21.15 6.48
C THR A 545 14.58 22.10 5.44
N ASP A 546 14.06 23.33 5.36
CA ASP A 546 14.32 24.29 4.27
C ASP A 546 14.55 25.73 4.74
N LEU A 547 14.69 25.99 6.05
CA LEU A 547 14.96 27.34 6.56
C LEU A 547 16.22 27.90 5.93
N ALA A 548 16.10 29.10 5.36
CA ALA A 548 17.14 29.78 4.61
C ALA A 548 17.29 31.22 5.08
N VAL A 549 18.53 31.71 5.13
CA VAL A 549 18.82 33.10 5.50
C VAL A 549 19.27 33.85 4.25
N VAL A 550 18.45 34.80 3.83
CA VAL A 550 18.64 35.64 2.63
C VAL A 550 19.18 37.03 2.98
N THR A 551 20.03 37.11 4.00
CA THR A 551 20.83 38.29 4.33
C THR A 551 22.20 37.87 4.87
N SER A 552 23.23 38.69 4.65
CA SER A 552 24.56 38.49 5.24
C SER A 552 24.72 39.34 6.51
N GLY A 553 25.54 38.86 7.45
CA GLY A 553 25.71 39.54 8.74
C GLY A 553 26.23 38.61 9.84
N GLY A 554 26.71 39.23 10.93
CA GLY A 554 27.25 38.53 12.09
C GLY A 554 26.31 38.54 13.29
N ASN A 555 26.44 37.51 14.13
CA ASN A 555 25.72 37.35 15.40
C ASN A 555 24.19 37.35 15.29
N PHE A 556 23.64 36.83 14.20
CA PHE A 556 22.21 36.53 14.10
C PHE A 556 21.83 35.38 15.04
N SER A 557 20.58 35.33 15.48
CA SER A 557 20.00 34.15 16.13
C SER A 557 18.60 33.89 15.61
N LEU A 558 18.11 32.66 15.71
CA LEU A 558 16.73 32.30 15.41
C LEU A 558 15.96 32.15 16.72
N ALA A 559 14.87 32.90 16.86
CA ALA A 559 13.88 32.69 17.90
C ALA A 559 12.72 31.88 17.33
N PHE A 560 12.26 30.91 18.11
CA PHE A 560 11.16 30.02 17.77
C PHE A 560 10.07 30.19 18.82
N THR A 561 8.83 30.36 18.38
CA THR A 561 7.69 30.66 19.27
C THR A 561 6.52 29.73 18.99
N LEU A 562 5.97 29.16 20.05
CA LEU A 562 4.73 28.38 20.10
C LEU A 562 3.87 29.02 21.19
N ASN A 563 2.79 29.72 20.82
CA ASN A 563 1.98 30.52 21.75
C ASN A 563 2.87 31.39 22.69
N GLU A 564 2.80 31.20 24.01
CA GLU A 564 3.65 31.85 25.01
C GLU A 564 5.07 31.26 25.15
N TRP A 565 5.29 30.01 24.74
CA TRP A 565 6.60 29.34 24.88
C TRP A 565 7.55 29.76 23.76
N ASN A 566 8.84 29.89 24.11
CA ASN A 566 9.87 30.27 23.17
C ASN A 566 11.18 29.51 23.42
N ALA A 567 11.93 29.31 22.34
CA ALA A 567 13.31 28.84 22.34
C ALA A 567 14.16 29.75 21.44
N GLN A 568 15.46 29.89 21.73
CA GLN A 568 16.36 30.70 20.91
C GLN A 568 17.66 29.97 20.62
N SER A 569 18.17 30.13 19.39
CA SER A 569 19.42 29.53 18.97
C SER A 569 20.62 30.25 19.56
N ARG A 570 21.76 29.57 19.58
CA ARG A 570 23.06 30.23 19.67
C ARG A 570 23.23 31.20 18.50
N SER A 571 24.04 32.23 18.70
CA SER A 571 24.35 33.19 17.64
C SER A 571 25.21 32.55 16.54
N PHE A 572 24.92 32.86 15.29
CA PHE A 572 25.66 32.43 14.10
C PHE A 572 25.96 33.60 13.16
N THR A 573 26.84 33.38 12.19
CA THR A 573 27.26 34.39 11.19
C THR A 573 27.02 33.85 9.79
N VAL A 574 26.34 34.63 8.96
CA VAL A 574 26.04 34.30 7.56
C VAL A 574 26.96 35.13 6.66
N ARG A 575 27.78 34.44 5.85
CA ARG A 575 28.76 35.07 4.93
C ARG A 575 28.21 35.03 3.51
N ALA A 576 28.39 36.11 2.75
CA ALA A 576 27.99 36.15 1.34
C ALA A 576 28.94 35.33 0.45
N VAL A 577 28.41 34.75 -0.63
CA VAL A 577 29.25 34.24 -1.73
C VAL A 577 29.98 35.40 -2.41
N THR A 578 31.30 35.35 -2.43
CA THR A 578 32.14 36.30 -3.17
C THR A 578 32.22 35.90 -4.65
N THR A 579 31.44 36.56 -5.50
CA THR A 579 31.60 36.45 -6.96
C THR A 579 32.77 37.32 -7.44
N THR A 580 33.94 36.70 -7.65
CA THR A 580 35.04 37.33 -8.39
C THR A 580 34.76 37.29 -9.89
N THR A 581 34.20 38.38 -10.41
CA THR A 581 34.04 38.60 -11.85
C THR A 581 35.37 39.02 -12.47
N GLU A 582 36.25 38.07 -12.77
CA GLU A 582 37.50 38.37 -13.46
C GLU A 582 37.29 38.44 -14.98
N ARG A 583 37.33 39.66 -15.52
CA ARG A 583 37.18 39.95 -16.95
C ARG A 583 38.51 39.68 -17.67
N PRO A 584 38.55 38.91 -18.76
CA PRO A 584 39.81 38.60 -19.44
C PRO A 584 40.41 39.86 -20.07
N ALA A 585 41.63 40.23 -19.65
CA ALA A 585 42.46 41.25 -20.27
C ALA A 585 43.54 40.58 -21.14
N THR A 586 43.69 41.07 -22.37
CA THR A 586 44.54 40.47 -23.41
C THR A 586 45.94 41.08 -23.49
N THR A 587 46.90 40.28 -23.99
CA THR A 587 48.18 40.67 -24.67
C THR A 587 49.30 41.33 -23.85
N PRO A 588 50.59 41.20 -24.25
CA PRO A 588 51.26 40.00 -24.78
C PRO A 588 52.72 39.73 -24.26
N ALA A 589 53.11 38.45 -24.29
CA ALA A 589 54.44 37.83 -24.41
C ALA A 589 55.77 38.60 -24.13
N GLU A 590 56.62 37.99 -23.29
CA GLU A 590 58.09 37.93 -23.51
C GLU A 590 58.70 36.58 -23.03
N ARG A 591 59.82 36.16 -23.63
CA ARG A 591 60.53 34.86 -23.47
C ARG A 591 62.04 35.19 -23.32
N PRO A 592 62.82 34.66 -22.35
CA PRO A 592 63.29 33.25 -22.31
C PRO A 592 63.29 32.68 -20.85
N ALA A 593 63.96 31.60 -20.41
CA ALA A 593 65.00 30.72 -20.99
C ALA A 593 64.84 29.23 -20.55
N THR A 594 65.94 28.46 -20.41
CA THR A 594 65.92 26.97 -20.38
C THR A 594 66.97 26.30 -19.46
N THR A 595 66.52 25.29 -18.68
CA THR A 595 67.26 24.04 -18.24
C THR A 595 68.52 24.12 -17.33
N PRO A 596 68.99 23.00 -16.70
CA PRO A 596 68.34 21.71 -16.34
C PRO A 596 68.69 21.15 -14.91
N ALA A 597 68.20 19.92 -14.63
CA ALA A 597 68.62 18.95 -13.59
C ALA A 597 68.15 19.21 -12.13
N GLU A 598 67.90 18.23 -11.26
CA GLU A 598 68.04 16.75 -11.32
C GLU A 598 66.96 16.07 -10.41
N ARG A 599 66.63 14.78 -10.59
CA ARG A 599 65.66 14.05 -9.73
C ARG A 599 66.13 12.62 -9.38
N PRO A 600 66.31 12.28 -8.09
CA PRO A 600 66.58 10.90 -7.66
C PRO A 600 65.34 9.99 -7.72
N ALA A 601 65.58 8.68 -7.79
CA ALA A 601 64.60 7.65 -8.10
C ALA A 601 64.03 6.89 -6.88
N THR A 602 63.01 6.08 -7.10
CA THR A 602 62.89 4.72 -6.52
C THR A 602 61.87 3.87 -7.29
N THR A 603 61.95 2.54 -7.10
CA THR A 603 61.66 1.50 -8.10
C THR A 603 60.33 0.76 -7.86
N PRO A 604 59.76 0.11 -8.90
CA PRO A 604 59.06 -1.15 -8.73
C PRO A 604 59.61 -2.29 -9.61
N ALA A 605 59.63 -3.51 -9.06
CA ALA A 605 59.87 -4.79 -9.74
C ALA A 605 58.60 -5.68 -9.53
N GLU A 606 58.27 -6.72 -10.31
CA GLU A 606 58.87 -7.33 -11.50
C GLU A 606 57.78 -8.03 -12.37
N ARG A 607 58.16 -8.62 -13.53
CA ARG A 607 57.31 -9.37 -14.50
C ARG A 607 57.46 -10.90 -14.28
N PRO A 608 56.78 -11.87 -14.98
CA PRO A 608 56.48 -12.01 -16.45
C PRO A 608 55.00 -12.39 -16.80
N VAL A 609 54.41 -12.18 -18.00
CA VAL A 609 54.68 -12.62 -19.41
C VAL A 609 54.37 -14.12 -19.64
N THR A 610 53.43 -14.52 -20.51
CA THR A 610 53.58 -14.64 -21.99
C THR A 610 52.30 -14.39 -22.86
N THR A 611 52.56 -14.06 -24.13
CA THR A 611 51.67 -13.80 -25.29
C THR A 611 51.83 -14.93 -26.35
N PRO A 612 51.38 -14.88 -27.65
CA PRO A 612 50.31 -14.13 -28.37
C PRO A 612 49.49 -14.99 -29.39
N ALA A 613 48.77 -14.30 -30.31
CA ALA A 613 48.34 -14.68 -31.67
C ALA A 613 47.00 -15.45 -31.84
N GLY A 614 46.21 -15.24 -32.90
CA GLY A 614 46.31 -14.27 -34.01
C GLY A 614 45.13 -14.37 -34.99
N HIS A 615 44.73 -13.27 -35.62
CA HIS A 615 43.73 -13.20 -36.72
C HIS A 615 44.31 -13.79 -38.03
N PRO A 616 43.50 -14.33 -38.99
CA PRO A 616 42.66 -13.49 -39.86
C PRO A 616 41.32 -14.09 -40.34
N ALA A 617 40.55 -13.26 -41.07
CA ALA A 617 39.29 -13.62 -41.74
C ALA A 617 39.49 -13.87 -43.25
N THR A 618 38.59 -14.64 -43.87
CA THR A 618 38.47 -14.82 -45.34
C THR A 618 37.00 -15.11 -45.76
N THR A 619 36.69 -14.83 -47.03
CA THR A 619 35.33 -14.71 -47.61
C THR A 619 34.95 -15.97 -48.48
N PRO A 620 33.85 -16.05 -49.30
CA PRO A 620 32.86 -17.13 -49.12
C PRO A 620 32.60 -18.09 -50.31
N GLY A 621 31.77 -19.13 -50.06
CA GLY A 621 31.07 -19.98 -51.05
C GLY A 621 31.61 -21.41 -51.23
N PRO A 622 30.89 -22.38 -51.84
CA PRO A 622 29.51 -22.35 -52.38
C PRO A 622 28.57 -23.44 -51.76
N ALA A 623 27.39 -23.65 -52.36
CA ALA A 623 26.28 -24.46 -51.84
C ALA A 623 26.39 -26.00 -52.00
N VAL A 624 25.70 -26.74 -51.12
CA VAL A 624 25.24 -28.13 -51.31
C VAL A 624 23.84 -28.30 -50.66
N VAL A 625 22.95 -29.06 -51.31
CA VAL A 625 21.57 -29.38 -50.90
C VAL A 625 21.48 -30.84 -50.43
N PRO A 626 20.71 -31.15 -49.36
CA PRO A 626 19.61 -32.13 -49.47
C PRO A 626 18.27 -31.49 -48.98
N THR A 627 17.26 -31.39 -49.83
CA THR A 627 16.11 -32.32 -49.98
C THR A 627 15.16 -32.37 -48.78
N ASP A 628 14.05 -31.66 -48.94
CA ASP A 628 12.66 -32.04 -48.63
C ASP A 628 12.32 -32.59 -47.24
N ASP A 629 11.53 -31.80 -46.50
CA ASP A 629 10.18 -32.26 -46.13
C ASP A 629 9.21 -31.06 -46.22
N ASP A 630 8.10 -31.27 -46.92
CA ASP A 630 7.15 -30.23 -47.34
C ASP A 630 6.11 -29.97 -46.24
N CYS A 631 5.99 -28.72 -45.77
CA CYS A 631 4.82 -28.24 -45.04
C CYS A 631 4.54 -26.79 -45.42
N SER A 632 3.71 -26.61 -46.45
CA SER A 632 3.28 -25.31 -46.94
C SER A 632 2.22 -24.70 -46.03
N SER A 633 2.60 -23.65 -45.29
CA SER A 633 1.70 -22.90 -44.41
C SER A 633 0.73 -22.00 -45.20
N LEU A 634 -0.44 -22.54 -45.52
CA LEU A 634 -1.58 -21.73 -45.96
C LEU A 634 -2.25 -21.03 -44.77
N PHE A 635 -1.68 -19.92 -44.31
CA PHE A 635 -2.40 -18.79 -43.68
C PHE A 635 -1.48 -17.56 -43.52
N ASP A 636 -1.13 -16.92 -44.63
CA ASP A 636 -0.75 -15.51 -44.62
C ASP A 636 -1.99 -14.66 -44.92
N SER A 637 -2.40 -13.85 -43.95
CA SER A 637 -3.38 -12.78 -44.16
C SER A 637 -3.01 -11.57 -43.31
N SER A 638 -1.80 -11.08 -43.56
CA SER A 638 -1.40 -9.73 -43.19
C SER A 638 -2.24 -8.68 -43.94
N LEU A 639 -3.24 -8.11 -43.26
CA LEU A 639 -3.92 -6.88 -43.68
C LEU A 639 -3.86 -5.83 -42.56
N SER A 640 -2.94 -4.89 -42.74
CA SER A 640 -2.87 -3.62 -42.00
C SER A 640 -3.91 -2.61 -42.53
N ILE A 641 -3.94 -1.38 -41.97
CA ILE A 641 -4.89 -0.25 -42.19
C ILE A 641 -5.97 -0.20 -41.07
N SER A 642 -6.33 0.93 -40.44
CA SER A 642 -6.05 2.37 -40.66
C SER A 642 -5.93 3.19 -39.36
N SER A 643 -5.18 4.31 -39.42
CA SER A 643 -5.23 5.42 -38.44
C SER A 643 -6.63 6.07 -38.32
N PRO A 644 -7.02 6.61 -37.15
CA PRO A 644 -8.38 7.11 -36.91
C PRO A 644 -8.74 8.47 -37.54
N SER A 645 -7.80 9.17 -38.19
CA SER A 645 -8.02 10.56 -38.65
C SER A 645 -8.87 10.73 -39.91
N VAL A 646 -9.35 9.66 -40.56
CA VAL A 646 -10.10 9.75 -41.84
C VAL A 646 -11.63 9.73 -41.64
N CYS A 647 -12.14 9.11 -40.56
CA CYS A 647 -13.59 9.01 -40.34
C CYS A 647 -14.30 10.36 -40.09
N VAL A 648 -13.59 11.37 -39.56
CA VAL A 648 -14.18 12.69 -39.28
C VAL A 648 -14.46 13.47 -40.58
N LEU A 649 -13.69 13.24 -41.65
CA LEU A 649 -13.83 13.98 -42.90
C LEU A 649 -14.95 13.42 -43.82
N MET A 650 -15.28 12.13 -43.69
CA MET A 650 -16.39 11.49 -44.43
C MET A 650 -17.78 11.78 -43.83
N LEU A 651 -17.87 12.01 -42.52
CA LEU A 651 -19.14 12.34 -41.85
C LEU A 651 -19.62 13.77 -42.17
N LEU A 652 -18.69 14.70 -42.43
CA LEU A 652 -19.02 16.09 -42.79
C LEU A 652 -19.54 16.24 -44.23
N THR A 653 -19.08 15.42 -45.18
CA THR A 653 -19.57 15.44 -46.57
C THR A 653 -20.92 14.75 -46.73
N ALA A 654 -21.24 13.74 -45.91
CA ALA A 654 -22.56 13.11 -45.92
C ALA A 654 -23.67 14.03 -45.36
N LEU A 655 -23.36 14.86 -44.37
CA LEU A 655 -24.36 15.75 -43.75
C LEU A 655 -24.77 16.93 -44.65
N PHE A 656 -23.87 17.39 -45.53
CA PHE A 656 -24.13 18.48 -46.48
C PHE A 656 -24.98 18.08 -47.71
N LEU A 657 -25.20 16.79 -47.95
CA LEU A 657 -26.03 16.28 -49.06
C LEU A 657 -27.47 15.93 -48.64
N LEU A 658 -27.84 16.10 -47.37
CA LEU A 658 -29.18 15.78 -46.84
C LEU A 658 -30.02 17.02 -46.47
N PHE A 659 -29.49 18.23 -46.65
CA PHE A 659 -30.20 19.50 -46.42
C PHE A 659 -29.98 20.50 -47.57
N GLY A 660 -30.17 20.04 -48.81
CA GLY A 660 -30.23 20.86 -50.01
C GLY A 660 -31.59 20.78 -50.69
N GLU A 661 -32.36 21.87 -50.64
CA GLU A 661 -33.49 22.19 -51.53
C GLU A 661 -34.65 21.17 -51.63
N THR A 662 -35.58 21.18 -50.67
CA THR A 662 -36.95 21.77 -50.83
C THR A 662 -37.81 21.61 -49.58
#